data_AF-A0AAV9HGR9-F1
#
_entry.id   AF-A0AAV9HGR9-F1
#
_cell.length_a   1.000
_cell.length_b   1.000
_cell.length_c   1.000
_cell.angle_alpha   90.00
_cell.angle_beta   90.00
_cell.angle_gamma   90.00
#
_symmetry.space_group_name_H-M   'P 1'
#
loop_
_entity.id
_entity.type
_entity.pdbx_description
1 polymer ?
#
loop_
_entity_poly.entity_id
_entity_poly.type
_entity_poly.pdbx_seq_one_letter_code
_entity_poly.pdbx_strand_id
1 'polypeptide(L)'
;MAADIDYKLESVPATRVAAEDIDKTFRSSSIDLVSAALGGKVLGYSDQWFAEADNLINPAAPIRQPGKMVYTGAWYDGWETRRHNPEPFDWVVIRLGVASGTVEGVEVDTAFFSGNHAPFISVEGCFSQDDDQVLSWKGERGGWETILGIEEAGPSQRFGWKLNNATDKQYTHVRLNMYPDGGIARFRLFGHAVPVFPEDNDAIFDLAAAQNGGVAVSCSDQHFGTKDNLILPGRGKDMGDGWETARSRTKGHIDWAIIRLGAAGYIQNFVVDTAHFRGNYPQQVKLQAIEWKGESELGPDAEGWVEVAEPIKCKPDLEHPAESLIKDKRFTHVKLIIVPDGGVKRLPSIRCTHPTLRAMDIGDAVNDDGGFDAGLPFRKKPLPDDLPRSLDDRRHVPVMLPPETEMYDGWQGQSQFLTTPITAKPLSFGDLTLDDPNYSEDVTKGGPDSETRLMEMLAAQAAHSSGVGFEDEDAIANDEKRTEDEKKDQLQKAFIMAASNGNIDSINKILEGKARQYIDVNAPDDEGTPALIYASCFGHEHVVRALLDAGADVDKQDHNKWSALMWAMTNRHKEIASLLLDRGASPDKKTSTGRTAFDFVGADSDMSFYLNDSGGYGIGTAGTNDDFYNPGFSQDKFEEELAENELRRRMMMESARDLEVDLGNVGIDDQPETFDEFDEDEQQEFDWSRCLHDQMFVFQESDLDTILDIVITNMTPQRSPTQKPVPANMIFLGARYAHYHASPELLAKLLITAMDKINNVVERHQWDMTILAFWMSNATLLLHYLKKDDGLVEATTGFQAQLAELINEIFILIVRDAERRLDKVLDPAMLEHETIPGFEDITFQNEWKLFKRKKEVKEEPLEKRLRPPSPKQRAKPSPRNVTSLLSSTLFVLDLYDVHSVIIAQITSQLIYWLGAELFNRIMSNRKYLARTKAMQIRMNISTLEDWARSNNRQPEHYEKGEMRSTGETTVEAARRHLAPVIQLLQWLQCFSSLNADDLEALVGTLQQLKSLSPQQLIHTATHYRPEVGEKGLPKSAMKYLVAIEKEHALRRERKAVVAGAGGDSVPSTPIKAKSNGWGANTPGTPKVSGEEEEEDEDVPAKGLLLDPALMLPFTLPSVTDMLVSYGAGFGGVNKERERKYLPSIPPEFLDRIEAATQHGFGGGIGGGSAGIGGQGRGKLYGEKDWENEEV
;
A
#
# COMPACT_ATOMS: atom_id res chain seq x y z
N MET A 1 -36.36 4.88 12.69
CA MET A 1 -36.43 4.10 13.93
C MET A 1 -36.11 4.97 15.17
N ALA A 2 -36.40 6.28 15.13
CA ALA A 2 -36.07 7.21 16.24
C ALA A 2 -37.23 7.47 17.21
N ALA A 3 -38.26 6.61 17.24
CA ALA A 3 -39.51 6.83 17.98
C ALA A 3 -39.71 5.92 19.20
N ASP A 4 -38.92 4.85 19.34
CA ASP A 4 -39.04 3.83 20.39
C ASP A 4 -37.85 3.83 21.38
N ILE A 5 -37.11 4.94 21.47
CA ILE A 5 -35.99 5.09 22.41
C ILE A 5 -36.54 5.70 23.71
N ASP A 6 -36.55 4.92 24.81
CA ASP A 6 -37.03 5.35 26.14
C ASP A 6 -36.10 6.38 26.83
N TYR A 7 -34.99 6.71 26.16
CA TYR A 7 -33.98 7.70 26.54
C TYR A 7 -34.27 9.06 25.88
N LYS A 8 -35.05 9.91 26.56
CA LYS A 8 -35.43 11.23 26.03
C LYS A 8 -34.38 12.29 26.34
N LEU A 9 -33.71 12.78 25.30
CA LEU A 9 -32.85 13.96 25.36
C LEU A 9 -33.68 15.25 25.42
N GLU A 10 -33.14 16.26 26.07
CA GLU A 10 -33.71 17.62 26.06
C GLU A 10 -33.34 18.33 24.76
N SER A 11 -34.26 19.12 24.20
CA SER A 11 -33.99 19.91 22.99
C SER A 11 -33.30 21.22 23.37
N VAL A 12 -31.97 21.24 23.25
CA VAL A 12 -31.15 22.43 23.46
C VAL A 12 -31.10 23.25 22.16
N PRO A 13 -31.40 24.57 22.19
CA PRO A 13 -31.39 25.39 20.98
C PRO A 13 -29.95 25.73 20.54
N ALA A 14 -29.53 25.13 19.43
CA ALA A 14 -28.25 25.40 18.77
C ALA A 14 -28.46 25.89 17.33
N THR A 15 -27.51 26.68 16.84
CA THR A 15 -27.49 27.20 15.46
C THR A 15 -26.36 26.53 14.69
N ARG A 16 -26.69 25.92 13.54
CA ARG A 16 -25.70 25.27 12.66
C ARG A 16 -24.84 26.30 11.94
N VAL A 17 -23.53 26.08 11.95
CA VAL A 17 -22.50 26.92 11.32
C VAL A 17 -22.09 26.28 9.98
N ALA A 18 -21.84 27.10 8.95
CA ALA A 18 -21.32 26.62 7.67
C ALA A 18 -19.87 26.13 7.82
N ALA A 19 -19.48 25.06 7.12
CA ALA A 19 -18.18 24.41 7.31
C ALA A 19 -16.97 25.36 7.15
N GLU A 20 -17.08 26.33 6.25
CA GLU A 20 -16.07 27.36 5.98
C GLU A 20 -15.92 28.38 7.14
N ASP A 21 -16.99 28.61 7.91
CA ASP A 21 -17.03 29.58 9.01
C ASP A 21 -16.72 28.96 10.39
N ILE A 22 -16.64 27.62 10.52
CA ILE A 22 -16.44 26.94 11.82
C ILE A 22 -15.18 27.46 12.52
N ASP A 23 -14.04 27.43 11.84
CA ASP A 23 -12.75 27.78 12.46
C ASP A 23 -12.70 29.27 12.87
N LYS A 24 -13.30 30.14 12.05
CA LYS A 24 -13.44 31.58 12.32
C LYS A 24 -14.39 31.87 13.50
N THR A 25 -15.43 31.05 13.67
CA THR A 25 -16.47 31.21 14.69
C THR A 25 -16.00 30.78 16.07
N PHE A 26 -15.14 29.76 16.16
CA PHE A 26 -14.76 29.16 17.46
C PHE A 26 -13.29 29.36 17.85
N ARG A 27 -12.31 29.23 16.94
CA ARG A 27 -10.86 29.24 17.28
C ARG A 27 -10.27 30.63 17.62
N SER A 28 -11.11 31.66 17.60
CA SER A 28 -10.80 33.04 17.96
C SER A 28 -11.18 33.34 19.43
N SER A 29 -12.34 32.85 19.88
CA SER A 29 -12.87 33.09 21.24
C SER A 29 -12.56 31.96 22.24
N SER A 30 -12.50 30.72 21.75
CA SER A 30 -12.64 29.49 22.55
C SER A 30 -11.56 28.45 22.23
N ILE A 31 -11.43 27.45 23.10
CA ILE A 31 -10.46 26.35 22.96
C ILE A 31 -11.18 24.99 22.85
N ASP A 32 -10.53 24.01 22.22
CA ASP A 32 -11.00 22.62 22.16
C ASP A 32 -10.72 21.90 23.49
N LEU A 33 -11.74 21.82 24.35
CA LEU A 33 -11.67 21.30 25.71
C LEU A 33 -11.39 19.79 25.78
N VAL A 34 -11.69 19.04 24.71
CA VAL A 34 -11.46 17.58 24.61
C VAL A 34 -10.13 17.22 23.95
N SER A 35 -9.38 18.18 23.41
CA SER A 35 -8.16 17.94 22.65
C SER A 35 -7.13 17.12 23.42
N ALA A 36 -6.59 16.07 22.80
CA ALA A 36 -5.48 15.29 23.36
C ALA A 36 -4.24 16.17 23.65
N ALA A 37 -4.01 17.21 22.84
CA ALA A 37 -2.91 18.16 23.03
C ALA A 37 -3.03 19.01 24.29
N LEU A 38 -4.26 19.21 24.79
CA LEU A 38 -4.56 19.89 26.05
C LEU A 38 -4.51 18.95 27.26
N GLY A 39 -4.40 17.63 27.03
CA GLY A 39 -4.50 16.58 28.03
C GLY A 39 -5.87 15.90 28.10
N GLY A 40 -6.76 16.12 27.12
CA GLY A 40 -8.02 15.40 27.00
C GLY A 40 -7.79 13.91 26.76
N LYS A 41 -8.67 13.06 27.29
CA LYS A 41 -8.48 11.60 27.30
C LYS A 41 -9.80 10.84 27.19
N VAL A 42 -9.86 9.82 26.33
CA VAL A 42 -10.96 8.85 26.34
C VAL A 42 -10.85 7.97 27.59
N LEU A 43 -11.95 7.87 28.35
CA LEU A 43 -12.02 7.02 29.54
C LEU A 43 -12.71 5.68 29.27
N GLY A 44 -13.64 5.64 28.32
CA GLY A 44 -14.38 4.44 27.97
C GLY A 44 -15.34 4.66 26.81
N TYR A 45 -15.79 3.57 26.21
CA TYR A 45 -16.60 3.52 25.00
C TYR A 45 -17.51 2.28 25.00
N SER A 46 -18.52 2.25 24.12
CA SER A 46 -19.38 1.07 23.89
C SER A 46 -18.68 0.01 23.04
N ASP A 47 -18.13 0.42 21.89
CA ASP A 47 -17.39 -0.39 20.93
C ASP A 47 -16.38 0.52 20.20
N GLN A 48 -15.35 -0.05 19.58
CA GLN A 48 -14.39 0.67 18.73
C GLN A 48 -13.81 -0.26 17.65
N TRP A 49 -14.63 -1.18 17.15
CA TRP A 49 -14.16 -2.37 16.41
C TRP A 49 -13.32 -2.03 15.18
N PHE A 50 -13.71 -1.04 14.37
CA PHE A 50 -13.00 -0.75 13.12
C PHE A 50 -11.92 0.32 13.28
N ALA A 51 -12.13 1.30 14.17
CA ALA A 51 -11.12 2.30 14.47
C ALA A 51 -11.29 2.86 15.91
N GLU A 52 -10.14 3.13 16.55
CA GLU A 52 -10.02 3.46 17.98
C GLU A 52 -10.65 4.81 18.35
N ALA A 53 -11.29 4.89 19.52
CA ALA A 53 -11.97 6.09 19.98
C ALA A 53 -11.03 7.30 20.22
N ASP A 54 -9.76 7.05 20.56
CA ASP A 54 -8.74 8.09 20.80
C ASP A 54 -8.48 8.99 19.58
N ASN A 55 -8.75 8.52 18.37
CA ASN A 55 -8.55 9.31 17.15
C ASN A 55 -9.46 10.56 17.11
N LEU A 56 -10.62 10.55 17.79
CA LEU A 56 -11.56 11.66 17.81
C LEU A 56 -10.95 12.96 18.31
N ILE A 57 -10.08 12.86 19.32
CA ILE A 57 -9.50 13.99 20.05
C ILE A 57 -8.10 14.39 19.56
N ASN A 58 -7.54 13.66 18.58
CA ASN A 58 -6.27 13.97 17.93
C ASN A 58 -6.30 15.39 17.32
N PRO A 59 -5.37 16.30 17.64
CA PRO A 59 -5.37 17.68 17.12
C PRO A 59 -5.18 17.78 15.60
N ALA A 60 -4.54 16.78 14.96
CA ALA A 60 -4.33 16.78 13.51
C ALA A 60 -5.65 16.65 12.74
N ALA A 61 -5.71 17.23 11.53
CA ALA A 61 -6.77 16.93 10.59
C ALA A 61 -6.79 15.42 10.27
N PRO A 62 -7.96 14.81 10.02
CA PRO A 62 -8.04 13.40 9.68
C PRO A 62 -7.33 13.14 8.35
N ILE A 63 -6.57 12.05 8.27
CA ILE A 63 -5.92 11.60 7.04
C ILE A 63 -6.54 10.31 6.49
N ARG A 64 -6.52 10.16 5.17
CA ARG A 64 -6.87 8.90 4.50
C ARG A 64 -5.60 8.28 3.93
N GLN A 65 -5.41 7.00 4.21
CA GLN A 65 -4.38 6.19 3.56
C GLN A 65 -5.09 5.08 2.75
N PRO A 66 -5.47 5.35 1.48
CA PRO A 66 -5.97 4.30 0.59
C PRO A 66 -4.98 3.13 0.55
N GLY A 67 -5.50 1.92 0.39
CA GLY A 67 -4.68 0.70 0.48
C GLY A 67 -4.62 0.12 1.89
N LYS A 68 -4.29 0.94 2.90
CA LYS A 68 -4.03 0.51 4.28
C LYS A 68 -5.22 -0.19 4.95
N MET A 69 -5.00 -1.44 5.37
CA MET A 69 -5.92 -2.24 6.16
C MET A 69 -5.34 -2.46 7.56
N VAL A 70 -6.21 -2.54 8.57
CA VAL A 70 -5.92 -3.07 9.92
C VAL A 70 -6.65 -4.40 10.11
N TYR A 71 -6.34 -5.11 11.20
CA TYR A 71 -6.89 -6.44 11.49
C TYR A 71 -8.42 -6.53 11.45
N THR A 72 -9.12 -5.42 11.72
CA THR A 72 -10.59 -5.30 11.72
C THR A 72 -11.20 -4.80 10.41
N GLY A 73 -10.46 -4.17 9.51
CA GLY A 73 -11.01 -3.59 8.27
C GLY A 73 -10.08 -2.62 7.56
N ALA A 74 -10.65 -1.69 6.78
CA ALA A 74 -9.89 -0.56 6.25
C ALA A 74 -9.46 0.35 7.40
N TRP A 75 -8.22 0.85 7.36
CA TRP A 75 -7.76 1.80 8.36
C TRP A 75 -8.43 3.17 8.14
N TYR A 76 -9.10 3.67 9.18
CA TYR A 76 -9.63 5.02 9.24
C TYR A 76 -8.95 5.81 10.36
N ASP A 77 -8.66 7.07 10.08
CA ASP A 77 -8.25 8.06 11.08
C ASP A 77 -9.49 8.65 11.78
N GLY A 78 -10.09 7.85 12.65
CA GLY A 78 -11.34 8.18 13.34
C GLY A 78 -11.74 7.09 14.34
N TRP A 79 -12.95 7.21 14.89
CA TRP A 79 -13.66 6.15 15.63
C TRP A 79 -14.68 5.51 14.71
N GLU A 80 -14.71 4.18 14.60
CA GLU A 80 -15.75 3.45 13.86
C GLU A 80 -16.17 2.18 14.61
N THR A 81 -17.48 2.04 14.83
CA THR A 81 -18.08 0.97 15.63
C THR A 81 -18.66 -0.15 14.78
N ARG A 82 -18.91 -1.30 15.42
CA ARG A 82 -19.44 -2.48 14.74
C ARG A 82 -20.90 -2.31 14.32
N ARG A 83 -21.16 -2.60 13.04
CA ARG A 83 -22.49 -2.46 12.42
C ARG A 83 -23.59 -3.28 13.09
N HIS A 84 -24.79 -2.71 13.14
CA HIS A 84 -25.99 -3.25 13.75
C HIS A 84 -25.88 -3.33 15.28
N ASN A 85 -25.57 -2.20 15.90
CA ASN A 85 -25.63 -2.05 17.35
C ASN A 85 -27.03 -2.46 17.86
N PRO A 86 -27.14 -3.39 18.82
CA PRO A 86 -28.43 -3.77 19.41
C PRO A 86 -28.97 -2.71 20.38
N GLU A 87 -28.10 -1.84 20.91
CA GLU A 87 -28.43 -0.71 21.76
C GLU A 87 -28.83 0.52 20.91
N PRO A 88 -29.54 1.52 21.49
CA PRO A 88 -30.04 2.66 20.72
C PRO A 88 -28.96 3.59 20.16
N PHE A 89 -27.75 3.57 20.73
CA PHE A 89 -26.59 4.35 20.29
C PHE A 89 -25.28 3.74 20.79
N ASP A 90 -24.21 3.97 20.04
CA ASP A 90 -22.84 3.85 20.52
C ASP A 90 -22.43 5.14 21.24
N TRP A 91 -21.52 5.03 22.21
CA TRP A 91 -21.07 6.17 23.01
C TRP A 91 -19.58 6.12 23.33
N VAL A 92 -18.99 7.31 23.54
CA VAL A 92 -17.63 7.49 24.03
C VAL A 92 -17.61 8.57 25.12
N VAL A 93 -16.95 8.28 26.25
CA VAL A 93 -16.79 9.19 27.40
C VAL A 93 -15.37 9.74 27.39
N ILE A 94 -15.27 11.06 27.43
CA ILE A 94 -14.02 11.82 27.32
C ILE A 94 -13.87 12.72 28.55
N ARG A 95 -12.74 12.61 29.25
CA ARG A 95 -12.30 13.58 30.26
C ARG A 95 -11.76 14.81 29.55
N LEU A 96 -12.23 16.00 29.94
CA LEU A 96 -11.69 17.26 29.39
C LEU A 96 -10.22 17.41 29.79
N GLY A 97 -9.40 18.02 28.92
CA GLY A 97 -7.98 18.32 29.22
C GLY A 97 -7.76 19.42 30.26
N VAL A 98 -8.85 20.00 30.76
CA VAL A 98 -8.86 21.06 31.77
C VAL A 98 -9.55 20.58 33.04
N ALA A 99 -9.31 21.28 34.15
CA ALA A 99 -9.94 20.93 35.43
C ALA A 99 -11.47 20.92 35.31
N SER A 100 -12.04 21.99 34.75
CA SER A 100 -13.43 22.09 34.29
C SER A 100 -13.58 23.17 33.21
N GLY A 101 -14.68 23.16 32.45
CA GLY A 101 -14.96 24.18 31.43
C GLY A 101 -16.44 24.35 31.10
N THR A 102 -16.79 25.51 30.55
CA THR A 102 -18.11 25.83 29.99
C THR A 102 -18.08 25.70 28.46
N VAL A 103 -19.16 25.23 27.84
CA VAL A 103 -19.22 24.95 26.40
C VAL A 103 -19.95 26.05 25.64
N GLU A 104 -19.40 26.48 24.50
CA GLU A 104 -20.00 27.44 23.56
C GLU A 104 -20.44 26.76 22.24
N GLY A 105 -19.76 25.67 21.83
CA GLY A 105 -20.09 24.97 20.59
C GLY A 105 -19.50 23.56 20.48
N VAL A 106 -19.95 22.87 19.44
CA VAL A 106 -19.60 21.48 19.12
C VAL A 106 -19.22 21.39 17.65
N GLU A 107 -18.16 20.65 17.32
CA GLU A 107 -17.88 20.22 15.95
C GLU A 107 -17.72 18.69 15.88
N VAL A 108 -18.30 18.10 14.84
CA VAL A 108 -18.17 16.69 14.46
C VAL A 108 -17.71 16.66 13.01
N ASP A 109 -16.60 15.96 12.74
CA ASP A 109 -16.11 15.73 11.37
C ASP A 109 -16.30 14.26 11.01
N THR A 110 -16.97 13.98 9.90
CA THR A 110 -17.19 12.62 9.37
C THR A 110 -16.28 12.30 8.18
N ALA A 111 -15.21 13.08 7.96
CA ALA A 111 -14.23 12.91 6.87
C ALA A 111 -13.94 11.45 6.53
N PHE A 112 -13.99 11.12 5.23
CA PHE A 112 -13.77 9.81 4.63
C PHE A 112 -14.82 8.72 4.96
N PHE A 113 -15.71 8.91 5.93
CA PHE A 113 -16.83 8.00 6.22
C PHE A 113 -18.00 8.18 5.23
N SER A 114 -17.76 7.78 3.97
CA SER A 114 -18.71 7.91 2.86
C SER A 114 -19.73 6.77 2.84
N GLY A 115 -20.82 6.95 3.58
CA GLY A 115 -21.95 6.02 3.68
C GLY A 115 -21.94 5.09 4.92
N ASN A 116 -20.87 5.13 5.71
CA ASN A 116 -20.74 4.52 7.04
C ASN A 116 -20.49 5.57 8.15
N HIS A 117 -20.78 6.86 7.89
CA HIS A 117 -20.75 7.91 8.91
C HIS A 117 -21.82 7.70 9.98
N ALA A 118 -21.61 8.30 11.15
CA ALA A 118 -22.65 8.52 12.15
C ALA A 118 -23.88 9.21 11.51
N PRO A 119 -25.07 8.57 11.47
CA PRO A 119 -26.26 9.19 10.87
C PRO A 119 -26.81 10.35 11.71
N PHE A 120 -26.81 10.18 13.04
CA PHE A 120 -27.13 11.23 13.99
C PHE A 120 -26.17 11.19 15.18
N ILE A 121 -25.96 12.34 15.81
CA ILE A 121 -25.13 12.50 17.00
C ILE A 121 -25.87 13.27 18.09
N SER A 122 -25.45 13.11 19.34
CA SER A 122 -25.81 14.01 20.45
C SER A 122 -24.64 14.15 21.42
N VAL A 123 -24.63 15.21 22.23
CA VAL A 123 -23.54 15.48 23.19
C VAL A 123 -24.11 15.78 24.56
N GLU A 124 -23.53 15.15 25.57
CA GLU A 124 -23.91 15.31 26.97
C GLU A 124 -22.68 15.61 27.83
N GLY A 125 -22.85 16.31 28.95
CA GLY A 125 -21.78 16.65 29.89
C GLY A 125 -22.13 16.32 31.33
N CYS A 126 -21.12 16.09 32.16
CA CYS A 126 -21.29 16.01 33.61
C CYS A 126 -20.10 16.61 34.39
N PHE A 127 -20.35 16.96 35.65
CA PHE A 127 -19.35 17.42 36.61
C PHE A 127 -19.14 16.34 37.67
N SER A 128 -17.95 15.72 37.67
CA SER A 128 -17.52 14.72 38.65
C SER A 128 -16.04 14.91 38.98
N GLN A 129 -15.67 14.56 40.22
CA GLN A 129 -14.27 14.42 40.65
C GLN A 129 -13.81 12.95 40.65
N ASP A 130 -14.72 12.02 40.35
CA ASP A 130 -14.52 10.57 40.36
C ASP A 130 -14.84 10.02 38.95
N ASP A 131 -13.80 9.57 38.26
CA ASP A 131 -13.85 9.03 36.90
C ASP A 131 -14.52 7.63 36.88
N ASP A 132 -14.29 6.80 37.91
CA ASP A 132 -14.88 5.46 38.04
C ASP A 132 -16.41 5.56 38.22
N GLN A 133 -16.88 6.58 38.94
CA GLN A 133 -18.31 6.87 39.07
C GLN A 133 -18.96 7.15 37.70
N VAL A 134 -18.32 7.95 36.84
CA VAL A 134 -18.85 8.30 35.51
C VAL A 134 -18.88 7.08 34.59
N LEU A 135 -17.81 6.26 34.61
CA LEU A 135 -17.73 5.01 33.85
C LEU A 135 -18.74 3.95 34.31
N SER A 136 -19.18 3.99 35.58
CA SER A 136 -20.17 3.05 36.10
C SER A 136 -21.53 3.12 35.39
N TRP A 137 -21.86 4.26 34.74
CA TRP A 137 -23.18 4.49 34.12
C TRP A 137 -23.37 3.79 32.77
N LYS A 138 -22.30 3.36 32.08
CA LYS A 138 -22.30 2.42 30.93
C LYS A 138 -23.34 2.62 29.79
N GLY A 139 -23.89 3.83 29.63
CA GLY A 139 -24.93 4.14 28.63
C GLY A 139 -26.22 4.73 29.23
N GLU A 140 -26.46 4.53 30.53
CA GLU A 140 -27.60 5.10 31.26
C GLU A 140 -27.52 6.64 31.39
N ARG A 141 -28.55 7.26 31.97
CA ARG A 141 -28.61 8.73 32.16
C ARG A 141 -27.70 9.22 33.26
N GLY A 142 -27.59 8.49 34.38
CA GLY A 142 -26.68 8.86 35.48
C GLY A 142 -26.79 10.33 35.86
N GLY A 143 -25.65 11.03 35.90
CA GLY A 143 -25.56 12.49 36.03
C GLY A 143 -25.29 13.24 34.72
N TRP A 144 -25.61 12.67 33.55
CA TRP A 144 -25.44 13.33 32.26
C TRP A 144 -26.53 14.37 32.00
N GLU A 145 -26.11 15.56 31.58
CA GLU A 145 -26.97 16.64 31.12
C GLU A 145 -26.75 16.89 29.63
N THR A 146 -27.80 17.25 28.89
CA THR A 146 -27.71 17.42 27.42
C THR A 146 -27.08 18.77 27.08
N ILE A 147 -25.99 18.74 26.31
CA ILE A 147 -25.30 19.94 25.76
C ILE A 147 -25.80 20.19 24.32
N LEU A 148 -25.89 19.14 23.51
CA LEU A 148 -26.43 19.18 22.15
C LEU A 148 -27.47 18.06 22.00
N GLY A 149 -28.63 18.40 21.44
CA GLY A 149 -29.69 17.44 21.13
C GLY A 149 -29.30 16.45 20.02
N ILE A 150 -30.27 15.66 19.55
CA ILE A 150 -30.03 14.78 18.39
C ILE A 150 -29.98 15.63 17.12
N GLU A 151 -28.82 15.66 16.47
CA GLU A 151 -28.56 16.37 15.23
C GLU A 151 -28.12 15.40 14.12
N GLU A 152 -28.48 15.70 12.86
CA GLU A 152 -28.14 14.88 11.69
C GLU A 152 -26.73 15.20 11.18
N ALA A 153 -25.91 14.16 11.00
CA ALA A 153 -24.60 14.25 10.38
C ALA A 153 -24.61 13.51 9.03
N GLY A 154 -23.91 14.09 8.05
CA GLY A 154 -23.83 13.58 6.68
C GLY A 154 -22.48 12.93 6.36
N PRO A 155 -22.29 12.42 5.14
CA PRO A 155 -21.07 11.73 4.72
C PRO A 155 -19.90 12.68 4.49
N SER A 156 -18.73 12.36 5.04
CA SER A 156 -17.43 12.98 4.74
C SER A 156 -17.42 14.51 4.78
N GLN A 157 -17.98 15.12 5.83
CA GLN A 157 -18.11 16.57 5.98
C GLN A 157 -17.90 17.02 7.44
N ARG A 158 -17.47 18.27 7.64
CA ARG A 158 -17.43 18.96 8.93
C ARG A 158 -18.78 19.58 9.28
N PHE A 159 -19.27 19.34 10.49
CA PHE A 159 -20.51 19.88 11.03
C PHE A 159 -20.22 20.66 12.31
N GLY A 160 -20.64 21.93 12.37
CA GLY A 160 -20.47 22.78 13.54
C GLY A 160 -21.82 23.29 14.06
N TRP A 161 -22.01 23.27 15.38
CA TRP A 161 -23.18 23.82 16.06
C TRP A 161 -22.73 24.80 17.14
N LYS A 162 -23.18 26.05 17.07
CA LYS A 162 -23.01 27.05 18.12
C LYS A 162 -24.22 27.02 19.04
N LEU A 163 -24.00 26.90 20.34
CA LEU A 163 -25.09 26.99 21.31
C LEU A 163 -25.59 28.44 21.37
N ASN A 164 -26.91 28.65 21.42
CA ASN A 164 -27.46 30.01 21.41
C ASN A 164 -27.09 30.81 22.67
N ASN A 165 -26.89 30.10 23.79
CA ASN A 165 -26.24 30.59 25.00
C ASN A 165 -25.13 29.59 25.37
N ALA A 166 -23.98 30.07 25.85
CA ALA A 166 -22.97 29.20 26.45
C ALA A 166 -23.52 28.52 27.71
N THR A 167 -22.96 27.37 28.10
CA THR A 167 -23.48 26.62 29.26
C THR A 167 -23.12 27.29 30.58
N ASP A 168 -24.12 27.70 31.37
CA ASP A 168 -23.92 28.26 32.72
C ASP A 168 -23.19 27.29 33.67
N LYS A 169 -23.37 25.99 33.44
CA LYS A 169 -22.74 24.92 34.21
C LYS A 169 -21.37 24.57 33.64
N GLN A 170 -20.48 24.21 34.55
CA GLN A 170 -19.15 23.70 34.24
C GLN A 170 -19.22 22.17 34.10
N TYR A 171 -18.47 21.64 33.14
CA TYR A 171 -18.33 20.20 32.91
C TYR A 171 -16.88 19.77 33.10
N THR A 172 -16.71 18.49 33.41
CA THR A 172 -15.41 17.80 33.61
C THR A 172 -15.23 16.65 32.62
N HIS A 173 -16.36 16.10 32.19
CA HIS A 173 -16.50 14.96 31.31
C HIS A 173 -17.57 15.28 30.28
N VAL A 174 -17.39 14.76 29.07
CA VAL A 174 -18.38 14.78 28.00
C VAL A 174 -18.59 13.37 27.46
N ARG A 175 -19.82 13.08 27.05
CA ARG A 175 -20.18 11.89 26.29
C ARG A 175 -20.69 12.29 24.91
N LEU A 176 -20.07 11.73 23.87
CA LEU A 176 -20.58 11.79 22.50
C LEU A 176 -21.35 10.50 22.24
N ASN A 177 -22.59 10.64 21.76
CA ASN A 177 -23.44 9.51 21.38
C ASN A 177 -23.65 9.50 19.86
N MET A 178 -23.65 8.32 19.24
CA MET A 178 -23.78 8.08 17.80
C MET A 178 -24.93 7.09 17.54
N TYR A 179 -25.92 7.47 16.73
CA TYR A 179 -27.18 6.72 16.60
C TYR A 179 -27.35 6.04 15.24
N PRO A 180 -27.45 4.69 15.14
CA PRO A 180 -27.18 3.68 16.18
C PRO A 180 -25.71 3.24 16.24
N ASP A 181 -25.03 3.27 15.08
CA ASP A 181 -23.65 2.87 14.84
C ASP A 181 -23.11 3.62 13.60
N GLY A 182 -21.79 3.65 13.40
CA GLY A 182 -21.15 4.34 12.28
C GLY A 182 -19.70 4.74 12.57
N GLY A 183 -19.23 5.77 11.87
CA GLY A 183 -17.89 6.35 12.06
C GLY A 183 -17.87 7.88 12.11
N ILE A 184 -16.93 8.41 12.90
CA ILE A 184 -16.65 9.84 13.11
C ILE A 184 -15.14 10.03 13.11
N ALA A 185 -14.63 10.97 12.30
CA ALA A 185 -13.21 11.23 12.15
C ALA A 185 -12.63 12.08 13.30
N ARG A 186 -13.31 13.19 13.64
CA ARG A 186 -12.92 14.08 14.76
C ARG A 186 -14.12 14.59 15.53
N PHE A 187 -13.88 14.91 16.80
CA PHE A 187 -14.83 15.56 17.69
C PHE A 187 -14.13 16.72 18.41
N ARG A 188 -14.73 17.92 18.38
CA ARG A 188 -14.24 19.11 19.10
C ARG A 188 -15.32 19.65 20.01
N LEU A 189 -14.90 20.09 21.19
CA LEU A 189 -15.78 20.72 22.17
C LEU A 189 -15.26 22.12 22.47
N PHE A 190 -15.84 23.11 21.80
CA PHE A 190 -15.39 24.49 21.89
C PHE A 190 -15.96 25.17 23.13
N GLY A 191 -15.09 25.76 23.94
CA GLY A 191 -15.50 26.44 25.17
C GLY A 191 -14.40 27.21 25.89
N HIS A 192 -14.66 27.50 27.16
CA HIS A 192 -13.75 28.23 28.04
C HIS A 192 -13.40 27.37 29.25
N ALA A 193 -12.11 27.16 29.48
CA ALA A 193 -11.64 26.51 30.69
C ALA A 193 -11.83 27.45 31.90
N VAL A 194 -12.29 26.89 33.02
CA VAL A 194 -12.42 27.60 34.28
C VAL A 194 -11.18 27.27 35.13
N PRO A 195 -10.28 28.23 35.39
CA PRO A 195 -9.09 27.98 36.20
C PRO A 195 -9.46 27.61 37.64
N VAL A 196 -8.81 26.56 38.14
CA VAL A 196 -8.83 26.21 39.57
C VAL A 196 -7.57 26.80 40.21
N PHE A 197 -7.75 27.89 40.95
CA PHE A 197 -6.65 28.57 41.63
C PHE A 197 -6.17 27.77 42.86
N PRO A 198 -4.85 27.74 43.15
CA PRO A 198 -4.34 27.20 44.41
C PRO A 198 -4.89 27.94 45.63
N GLU A 199 -5.02 27.23 46.77
CA GLU A 199 -5.39 27.86 48.06
C GLU A 199 -4.29 28.78 48.63
N ASP A 200 -3.04 28.61 48.17
CA ASP A 200 -1.89 29.42 48.56
C ASP A 200 -1.73 30.63 47.60
N ASN A 201 -1.78 31.84 48.16
CA ASN A 201 -1.68 33.09 47.40
C ASN A 201 -0.27 33.35 46.83
N ASP A 202 0.77 32.76 47.44
CA ASP A 202 2.16 32.86 46.96
C ASP A 202 2.51 31.75 45.96
N ALA A 203 1.59 30.82 45.68
CA ALA A 203 1.78 29.79 44.67
C ALA A 203 1.91 30.38 43.27
N ILE A 204 3.00 29.99 42.60
CA ILE A 204 3.27 30.33 41.21
C ILE A 204 2.22 29.64 40.32
N PHE A 205 1.37 30.44 39.68
CA PHE A 205 0.37 29.97 38.74
C PHE A 205 0.64 30.52 37.34
N ASP A 206 0.53 29.68 36.31
CA ASP A 206 0.70 30.09 34.92
C ASP A 206 -0.64 30.57 34.33
N LEU A 207 -0.76 31.87 34.13
CA LEU A 207 -1.97 32.48 33.57
C LEU A 207 -2.05 32.43 32.04
N ALA A 208 -0.97 32.04 31.34
CA ALA A 208 -0.97 31.89 29.88
C ALA A 208 -1.41 30.50 29.43
N ALA A 209 -1.22 29.47 30.26
CA ALA A 209 -1.58 28.09 29.93
C ALA A 209 -3.07 27.93 29.54
N ALA A 210 -3.33 27.20 28.47
CA ALA A 210 -4.69 26.88 28.00
C ALA A 210 -5.51 26.13 29.07
N GLN A 211 -4.85 25.27 29.86
CA GLN A 211 -5.46 24.54 30.98
C GLN A 211 -6.06 25.46 32.06
N ASN A 212 -5.55 26.69 32.15
CA ASN A 212 -5.96 27.72 33.11
C ASN A 212 -6.81 28.83 32.45
N GLY A 213 -7.33 28.61 31.23
CA GLY A 213 -8.19 29.55 30.52
C GLY A 213 -7.46 30.58 29.64
N GLY A 214 -6.15 30.44 29.46
CA GLY A 214 -5.41 31.22 28.48
C GLY A 214 -5.89 30.93 27.05
N VAL A 215 -5.94 31.95 26.20
CA VAL A 215 -6.36 31.82 24.79
C VAL A 215 -5.49 32.69 23.90
N ALA A 216 -4.90 32.12 22.86
CA ALA A 216 -4.20 32.89 21.83
C ALA A 216 -5.24 33.53 20.89
N VAL A 217 -5.34 34.85 20.91
CA VAL A 217 -6.41 35.62 20.26
C VAL A 217 -6.08 35.85 18.78
N SER A 218 -4.87 36.34 18.50
CA SER A 218 -4.45 36.74 17.15
C SER A 218 -2.93 36.70 17.00
N CYS A 219 -2.44 36.69 15.77
CA CYS A 219 -1.03 36.72 15.42
C CYS A 219 -0.82 37.41 14.06
N SER A 220 0.42 37.74 13.73
CA SER A 220 0.80 38.34 12.43
C SER A 220 0.76 37.34 11.28
N ASP A 221 1.33 36.16 11.48
CA ASP A 221 1.51 35.10 10.48
C ASP A 221 1.42 33.70 11.13
N GLN A 222 1.10 32.68 10.33
CA GLN A 222 1.16 31.26 10.71
C GLN A 222 1.56 30.45 9.48
N HIS A 223 2.85 30.23 9.29
CA HIS A 223 3.36 29.43 8.17
C HIS A 223 3.35 27.93 8.48
N PHE A 224 3.78 27.55 9.69
CA PHE A 224 3.68 26.19 10.20
C PHE A 224 3.25 26.18 11.68
N GLY A 225 2.38 25.24 12.04
CA GLY A 225 1.75 25.20 13.37
C GLY A 225 0.81 26.39 13.63
N THR A 226 0.20 26.45 14.82
CA THR A 226 -0.76 27.51 15.18
C THR A 226 -0.33 28.27 16.42
N LYS A 227 -0.77 29.53 16.51
CA LYS A 227 -0.62 30.41 17.69
C LYS A 227 -1.08 29.74 19.00
N ASP A 228 -2.07 28.86 18.92
CA ASP A 228 -2.67 28.15 20.05
C ASP A 228 -1.70 27.13 20.66
N ASN A 229 -0.73 26.63 19.88
CA ASN A 229 0.31 25.72 20.36
C ASN A 229 1.23 26.36 21.41
N LEU A 230 1.34 27.69 21.44
CA LEU A 230 2.21 28.41 22.38
C LEU A 230 1.82 28.20 23.85
N ILE A 231 0.55 27.88 24.11
CA ILE A 231 -0.07 27.80 25.45
C ILE A 231 -0.45 26.38 25.86
N LEU A 232 -0.03 25.37 25.09
CA LEU A 232 -0.25 23.95 25.39
C LEU A 232 0.73 23.42 26.46
N PRO A 233 0.36 22.35 27.19
CA PRO A 233 1.27 21.69 28.12
C PRO A 233 2.49 21.06 27.42
N GLY A 234 3.57 20.86 28.20
CA GLY A 234 4.81 20.21 27.76
C GLY A 234 5.63 21.02 26.74
N ARG A 235 6.78 20.47 26.31
CA ARG A 235 7.70 21.09 25.32
C ARG A 235 7.51 20.59 23.88
N GLY A 236 6.47 19.82 23.62
CA GLY A 236 6.19 19.23 22.31
C GLY A 236 7.17 18.13 21.86
N LYS A 237 6.87 17.50 20.72
CA LYS A 237 7.61 16.35 20.16
C LYS A 237 8.58 16.72 19.04
N ASP A 238 8.18 17.66 18.18
CA ASP A 238 8.90 18.07 16.97
C ASP A 238 8.63 19.56 16.68
N MET A 239 8.79 20.06 15.45
CA MET A 239 8.49 21.47 15.14
C MET A 239 6.99 21.76 14.95
N GLY A 240 6.19 20.80 14.46
CA GLY A 240 4.82 21.02 13.99
C GLY A 240 3.82 21.38 15.11
N ASP A 241 4.10 20.98 16.35
CA ASP A 241 3.31 21.36 17.53
C ASP A 241 3.79 22.68 18.19
N GLY A 242 4.36 23.61 17.40
CA GLY A 242 4.75 24.97 17.80
C GLY A 242 4.01 26.05 17.02
N TRP A 243 4.51 27.28 17.04
CA TRP A 243 4.10 28.37 16.16
C TRP A 243 5.31 28.86 15.36
N GLU A 244 5.26 28.78 14.03
CA GLU A 244 6.31 29.20 13.11
C GLU A 244 5.77 30.14 12.03
N THR A 245 6.60 31.11 11.65
CA THR A 245 6.29 32.19 10.71
C THR A 245 7.18 32.13 9.47
N ALA A 246 6.70 32.68 8.36
CA ALA A 246 7.39 32.67 7.08
C ALA A 246 8.67 33.51 7.13
N ARG A 247 9.75 33.00 6.53
CA ARG A 247 11.05 33.70 6.50
C ARG A 247 10.94 35.05 5.80
N SER A 248 11.14 36.13 6.53
CA SER A 248 11.09 37.48 5.99
C SER A 248 12.42 37.90 5.37
N ARG A 249 12.33 38.87 4.45
CA ARG A 249 13.48 39.55 3.83
C ARG A 249 13.40 41.07 4.01
N THR A 250 12.34 41.57 4.65
CA THR A 250 12.09 43.00 4.84
C THR A 250 12.87 43.51 6.04
N LYS A 251 13.65 44.58 5.86
CA LYS A 251 14.50 45.14 6.92
C LYS A 251 13.64 45.72 8.05
N GLY A 252 13.72 45.12 9.22
CA GLY A 252 12.94 45.53 10.40
C GLY A 252 11.57 44.87 10.51
N HIS A 253 11.32 43.80 9.75
CA HIS A 253 10.18 42.91 9.97
C HIS A 253 10.18 42.35 11.39
N ILE A 254 8.97 42.16 11.94
CA ILE A 254 8.71 41.49 13.21
C ILE A 254 7.43 40.66 13.06
N ASP A 255 7.37 39.52 13.71
CA ASP A 255 6.14 38.74 13.88
C ASP A 255 5.69 38.77 15.35
N TRP A 256 4.40 38.56 15.59
CA TRP A 256 3.83 38.66 16.93
C TRP A 256 2.61 37.75 17.14
N ALA A 257 2.36 37.39 18.40
CA ALA A 257 1.17 36.66 18.85
C ALA A 257 0.62 37.29 20.14
N ILE A 258 -0.70 37.52 20.19
CA ILE A 258 -1.43 38.06 21.34
C ILE A 258 -2.13 36.92 22.06
N ILE A 259 -1.86 36.80 23.36
CA ILE A 259 -2.43 35.80 24.26
C ILE A 259 -3.23 36.54 25.33
N ARG A 260 -4.52 36.22 25.45
CA ARG A 260 -5.36 36.57 26.58
C ARG A 260 -5.05 35.62 27.74
N LEU A 261 -4.77 36.18 28.91
CA LEU A 261 -4.56 35.42 30.13
C LEU A 261 -5.88 34.86 30.65
N GLY A 262 -5.84 33.69 31.28
CA GLY A 262 -7.02 33.05 31.87
C GLY A 262 -7.64 33.83 33.04
N ALA A 263 -6.84 34.66 33.71
CA ALA A 263 -7.30 35.67 34.65
C ALA A 263 -6.36 36.89 34.67
N ALA A 264 -6.80 38.00 35.25
CA ALA A 264 -5.99 39.19 35.42
C ALA A 264 -4.96 39.00 36.56
N GLY A 265 -3.67 39.17 36.29
CA GLY A 265 -2.61 38.89 37.27
C GLY A 265 -1.34 39.73 37.12
N TYR A 266 -0.42 39.56 38.09
CA TYR A 266 0.86 40.26 38.17
C TYR A 266 1.99 39.37 37.64
N ILE A 267 2.60 39.75 36.51
CA ILE A 267 3.65 38.95 35.87
C ILE A 267 4.98 39.12 36.64
N GLN A 268 5.50 38.04 37.22
CA GLN A 268 6.82 38.02 37.87
C GLN A 268 7.93 37.54 36.94
N ASN A 269 7.71 36.41 36.27
CA ASN A 269 8.67 35.77 35.38
C ASN A 269 7.93 35.20 34.17
N PHE A 270 8.63 35.08 33.05
CA PHE A 270 8.15 34.37 31.87
C PHE A 270 9.27 33.52 31.26
N VAL A 271 8.88 32.53 30.46
CA VAL A 271 9.81 31.66 29.72
C VAL A 271 9.38 31.67 28.26
N VAL A 272 10.34 31.79 27.34
CA VAL A 272 10.11 31.57 25.90
C VAL A 272 10.87 30.30 25.50
N ASP A 273 10.16 29.27 25.06
CA ASP A 273 10.78 28.00 24.66
C ASP A 273 10.87 27.88 23.14
N THR A 274 12.04 27.49 22.65
CA THR A 274 12.34 27.28 21.22
C THR A 274 12.65 25.80 20.92
N ALA A 275 12.19 24.88 21.77
CA ALA A 275 12.35 23.44 21.57
C ALA A 275 12.05 23.02 20.12
N HIS A 276 12.89 22.12 19.59
CA HIS A 276 12.88 21.59 18.23
C HIS A 276 13.19 22.59 17.10
N PHE A 277 13.04 23.89 17.31
CA PHE A 277 13.43 24.92 16.33
C PHE A 277 14.96 25.13 16.33
N ARG A 278 15.65 24.41 15.44
CA ARG A 278 17.13 24.35 15.40
C ARG A 278 17.77 25.25 14.35
N GLY A 279 17.16 25.39 13.18
CA GLY A 279 17.64 26.23 12.07
C GLY A 279 16.82 27.51 11.85
N ASN A 280 15.67 27.60 12.51
CA ASN A 280 14.56 28.53 12.27
C ASN A 280 14.01 29.15 13.58
N TYR A 281 14.76 29.08 14.68
CA TYR A 281 14.44 29.85 15.89
C TYR A 281 14.61 31.36 15.63
N PRO A 282 13.83 32.24 16.28
CA PRO A 282 13.95 33.67 16.08
C PRO A 282 15.29 34.20 16.59
N GLN A 283 15.80 35.28 15.98
CA GLN A 283 17.06 35.89 16.41
C GLN A 283 16.92 36.54 17.80
N GLN A 284 15.79 37.21 18.04
CA GLN A 284 15.43 37.82 19.32
C GLN A 284 13.93 37.72 19.57
N VAL A 285 13.53 37.78 20.84
CA VAL A 285 12.14 37.88 21.27
C VAL A 285 11.95 39.03 22.25
N LYS A 286 10.77 39.64 22.24
CA LYS A 286 10.33 40.67 23.18
C LYS A 286 8.95 40.31 23.72
N LEU A 287 8.62 40.82 24.90
CA LEU A 287 7.32 40.62 25.53
C LEU A 287 6.71 41.95 25.94
N GLN A 288 5.48 42.19 25.50
CA GLN A 288 4.66 43.33 25.91
C GLN A 288 3.40 42.84 26.64
N ALA A 289 2.85 43.64 27.55
CA ALA A 289 1.61 43.32 28.25
C ALA A 289 0.69 44.53 28.39
N ILE A 290 -0.62 44.29 28.45
CA ILE A 290 -1.66 45.33 28.58
C ILE A 290 -2.79 44.88 29.53
N GLU A 291 -3.39 45.85 30.20
CA GLU A 291 -4.63 45.70 30.97
C GLU A 291 -5.80 46.19 30.09
N TRP A 292 -6.37 45.29 29.31
CA TRP A 292 -7.54 45.60 28.47
C TRP A 292 -8.85 45.44 29.24
N LYS A 293 -9.77 46.39 29.04
CA LYS A 293 -11.12 46.45 29.65
C LYS A 293 -12.23 46.72 28.62
N GLY A 294 -11.92 46.72 27.33
CA GLY A 294 -12.90 46.90 26.27
C GLY A 294 -13.61 45.59 25.91
N GLU A 295 -14.86 45.69 25.45
CA GLU A 295 -15.63 44.54 24.95
C GLU A 295 -15.23 44.12 23.52
N SER A 296 -14.47 44.95 22.80
CA SER A 296 -13.97 44.65 21.45
C SER A 296 -12.64 43.89 21.47
N GLU A 297 -12.39 43.12 20.40
CA GLU A 297 -11.11 42.45 20.16
C GLU A 297 -9.92 43.44 20.16
N LEU A 298 -8.79 42.99 20.69
CA LEU A 298 -7.60 43.81 20.91
C LEU A 298 -6.70 43.84 19.67
N GLY A 299 -6.56 45.01 19.05
CA GLY A 299 -5.64 45.22 17.93
C GLY A 299 -4.15 45.23 18.34
N PRO A 300 -3.23 44.89 17.42
CA PRO A 300 -1.80 44.84 17.71
C PRO A 300 -1.17 46.20 18.07
N ASP A 301 -1.75 47.29 17.58
CA ASP A 301 -1.28 48.67 17.77
C ASP A 301 -2.12 49.45 18.79
N ALA A 302 -2.85 48.75 19.67
CA ALA A 302 -3.65 49.38 20.72
C ALA A 302 -2.79 50.23 21.67
N GLU A 303 -3.24 51.46 21.97
CA GLU A 303 -2.58 52.32 22.95
C GLU A 303 -2.62 51.68 24.35
N GLY A 304 -1.44 51.46 24.95
CA GLY A 304 -1.32 50.93 26.32
C GLY A 304 -0.48 49.67 26.49
N TRP A 305 0.01 49.06 25.41
CA TRP A 305 1.05 48.02 25.49
C TRP A 305 2.31 48.54 26.19
N VAL A 306 2.80 47.81 27.18
CA VAL A 306 4.03 48.14 27.92
C VAL A 306 5.03 46.99 27.76
N GLU A 307 6.29 47.30 27.44
CA GLU A 307 7.37 46.29 27.45
C GLU A 307 7.58 45.79 28.88
N VAL A 308 7.35 44.49 29.09
CA VAL A 308 7.56 43.81 30.38
C VAL A 308 8.91 43.09 30.44
N ALA A 309 9.67 43.11 29.35
CA ALA A 309 10.91 42.37 29.16
C ALA A 309 11.92 43.15 28.31
N GLU A 310 13.21 43.03 28.64
CA GLU A 310 14.27 43.39 27.70
C GLU A 310 14.32 42.40 26.51
N PRO A 311 14.79 42.82 25.32
CA PRO A 311 14.91 41.92 24.17
C PRO A 311 15.87 40.76 24.44
N ILE A 312 15.34 39.53 24.46
CA ILE A 312 16.10 38.32 24.71
C ILE A 312 16.67 37.80 23.39
N LYS A 313 17.97 37.50 23.34
CA LYS A 313 18.56 36.78 22.20
C LYS A 313 18.34 35.28 22.37
N CYS A 314 17.63 34.66 21.43
CA CYS A 314 17.36 33.23 21.49
C CYS A 314 18.51 32.37 20.97
N LYS A 315 18.44 31.10 21.31
CA LYS A 315 19.28 29.98 20.90
C LYS A 315 18.39 28.85 20.37
N PRO A 316 18.90 27.92 19.56
CA PRO A 316 18.13 26.77 19.13
C PRO A 316 17.79 25.84 20.29
N ASP A 317 16.60 25.23 20.24
CA ASP A 317 16.19 24.09 21.08
C ASP A 317 16.22 24.33 22.61
N LEU A 318 16.03 25.58 23.04
CA LEU A 318 16.29 26.02 24.43
C LEU A 318 15.14 26.83 25.05
N GLU A 319 14.99 26.70 26.37
CA GLU A 319 14.15 27.57 27.20
C GLU A 319 14.90 28.87 27.57
N HIS A 320 14.21 30.00 27.42
CA HIS A 320 14.74 31.34 27.69
C HIS A 320 13.94 31.97 28.85
N PRO A 321 14.35 31.75 30.11
CA PRO A 321 13.71 32.39 31.26
C PRO A 321 14.14 33.86 31.38
N ALA A 322 13.19 34.73 31.75
CA ALA A 322 13.46 36.12 32.05
C ALA A 322 12.49 36.67 33.12
N GLU A 323 12.98 37.64 33.90
CA GLU A 323 12.18 38.34 34.89
C GLU A 323 11.38 39.48 34.25
N SER A 324 10.19 39.75 34.80
CA SER A 324 9.40 40.92 34.44
C SER A 324 10.04 42.21 34.97
N LEU A 325 10.17 43.21 34.10
CA LEU A 325 10.53 44.58 34.46
C LEU A 325 9.43 45.27 35.30
N ILE A 326 8.18 44.77 35.25
CA ILE A 326 7.00 45.40 35.85
C ILE A 326 6.26 44.35 36.68
N LYS A 327 6.48 44.37 38.00
CA LYS A 327 5.91 43.41 38.94
C LYS A 327 4.65 43.93 39.68
N ASP A 328 4.44 45.25 39.69
CA ASP A 328 3.36 45.92 40.46
C ASP A 328 2.08 46.25 39.65
N LYS A 329 2.01 45.89 38.37
CA LYS A 329 0.85 46.15 37.49
C LYS A 329 0.14 44.85 37.13
N ARG A 330 -1.20 44.86 37.13
CA ARG A 330 -2.02 43.75 36.63
C ARG A 330 -2.12 43.83 35.11
N PHE A 331 -2.09 42.69 34.45
CA PHE A 331 -2.26 42.56 33.01
C PHE A 331 -3.34 41.53 32.70
N THR A 332 -3.99 41.67 31.54
CA THR A 332 -5.00 40.72 31.02
C THR A 332 -4.59 40.09 29.70
N HIS A 333 -3.71 40.74 28.94
CA HIS A 333 -3.19 40.24 27.67
C HIS A 333 -1.68 40.45 27.58
N VAL A 334 -1.03 39.57 26.82
CA VAL A 334 0.41 39.55 26.58
C VAL A 334 0.66 39.40 25.08
N LYS A 335 1.62 40.14 24.53
CA LYS A 335 2.04 40.09 23.13
C LYS A 335 3.48 39.62 23.08
N LEU A 336 3.67 38.38 22.62
CA LEU A 336 4.97 37.86 22.22
C LEU A 336 5.33 38.49 20.88
N ILE A 337 6.55 39.01 20.75
CA ILE A 337 7.10 39.54 19.50
C ILE A 337 8.39 38.77 19.21
N ILE A 338 8.53 38.27 17.99
CA ILE A 338 9.71 37.56 17.50
C ILE A 338 10.37 38.39 16.38
N VAL A 339 11.70 38.33 16.28
CA VAL A 339 12.49 39.20 15.40
C VAL A 339 13.60 38.40 14.71
N PRO A 340 13.78 38.53 13.38
CA PRO A 340 12.82 39.12 12.44
C PRO A 340 11.55 38.26 12.31
N ASP A 341 11.74 36.95 12.25
CA ASP A 341 10.76 35.89 12.03
C ASP A 341 11.27 34.60 12.72
N GLY A 342 10.54 33.49 12.60
CA GLY A 342 10.97 32.16 13.05
C GLY A 342 9.92 31.39 13.85
N GLY A 343 10.37 30.36 14.55
CA GLY A 343 9.55 29.43 15.32
C GLY A 343 9.76 29.47 16.85
N VAL A 344 8.65 29.46 17.59
CA VAL A 344 8.59 29.37 19.05
C VAL A 344 7.71 28.19 19.45
N LYS A 345 8.19 27.37 20.39
CA LYS A 345 7.51 26.15 20.83
C LYS A 345 6.42 26.45 21.84
N ARG A 346 6.76 27.21 22.89
CA ARG A 346 5.84 27.59 23.97
C ARG A 346 6.18 28.97 24.54
N LEU A 347 5.23 29.51 25.30
CA LEU A 347 5.43 30.55 26.30
C LEU A 347 5.13 29.99 27.71
N PRO A 348 5.82 28.91 28.17
CA PRO A 348 5.21 27.88 29.03
C PRO A 348 5.13 28.21 30.53
N SER A 349 5.30 29.48 30.93
CA SER A 349 5.12 29.86 32.34
C SER A 349 5.08 31.37 32.53
N ILE A 350 3.91 32.02 32.39
CA ILE A 350 3.74 33.41 32.88
C ILE A 350 3.41 33.35 34.38
N ARG A 351 4.48 33.26 35.18
CA ARG A 351 4.43 33.07 36.63
C ARG A 351 3.83 34.29 37.31
N CYS A 352 2.63 34.14 37.85
CA CYS A 352 1.92 35.22 38.52
C CYS A 352 1.59 34.87 39.98
N THR A 353 1.47 35.91 40.81
CA THR A 353 0.89 35.81 42.17
C THR A 353 -0.58 36.18 42.12
N HIS A 354 -1.43 35.38 42.78
CA HIS A 354 -2.89 35.57 42.77
C HIS A 354 -3.31 36.54 43.89
N PRO A 355 -3.95 37.68 43.58
CA PRO A 355 -4.23 38.70 44.58
C PRO A 355 -5.62 38.57 45.20
N THR A 356 -5.81 37.56 46.05
CA THR A 356 -6.99 37.44 46.91
C THR A 356 -6.69 37.95 48.33
N LEU A 357 -7.28 39.11 48.67
CA LEU A 357 -7.25 39.83 49.96
C LEU A 357 -6.19 40.94 50.15
N ARG A 358 -6.31 42.02 49.37
CA ARG A 358 -6.29 43.37 49.95
C ARG A 358 -7.64 44.05 49.68
N ALA A 359 -8.19 44.69 50.70
CA ALA A 359 -9.60 45.07 50.77
C ALA A 359 -10.00 46.26 49.88
N MET A 360 -11.22 46.18 49.34
CA MET A 360 -12.17 47.25 48.96
C MET A 360 -13.50 46.52 48.68
N ASP A 361 -14.54 46.58 49.52
CA ASP A 361 -15.33 47.74 49.95
C ASP A 361 -16.25 48.29 48.85
N ILE A 362 -17.25 47.46 48.48
CA ILE A 362 -18.53 47.79 47.84
C ILE A 362 -19.53 46.78 48.42
N GLY A 363 -20.70 47.12 48.98
CA GLY A 363 -21.41 48.40 48.93
C GLY A 363 -22.76 48.22 48.22
N ASP A 364 -23.75 47.67 48.93
CA ASP A 364 -25.18 47.59 48.62
C ASP A 364 -25.65 47.33 47.17
N ALA A 365 -26.26 46.15 46.92
CA ALA A 365 -27.69 46.05 46.60
C ALA A 365 -28.09 44.65 46.06
N VAL A 366 -28.64 43.79 46.94
CA VAL A 366 -29.54 42.70 46.55
C VAL A 366 -30.66 42.61 47.59
N ASN A 367 -31.91 42.85 47.15
CA ASN A 367 -33.11 42.49 47.92
C ASN A 367 -33.19 40.95 47.94
N ASP A 368 -33.35 40.31 49.09
CA ASP A 368 -34.67 39.91 49.65
C ASP A 368 -35.44 39.07 48.60
N ASP A 369 -35.61 37.75 48.74
CA ASP A 369 -36.41 37.11 49.80
C ASP A 369 -36.30 35.55 49.76
N GLY A 370 -36.37 34.88 50.92
CA GLY A 370 -36.78 33.46 51.19
C GLY A 370 -36.19 32.25 50.41
N GLY A 371 -35.89 31.09 50.99
CA GLY A 371 -35.95 30.61 52.39
C GLY A 371 -36.34 29.11 52.50
N PHE A 372 -35.76 28.38 53.48
CA PHE A 372 -36.12 27.02 53.98
C PHE A 372 -35.86 25.80 53.06
N ASP A 373 -35.43 24.59 53.52
CA ASP A 373 -34.97 24.11 54.85
C ASP A 373 -34.18 22.77 54.75
N ALA A 374 -33.41 22.45 55.81
CA ALA A 374 -32.75 21.19 56.22
C ALA A 374 -31.42 20.75 55.54
N GLY A 375 -30.51 20.01 56.22
CA GLY A 375 -30.56 19.64 57.65
C GLY A 375 -29.50 18.69 58.26
N LEU A 376 -28.19 18.91 58.07
CA LEU A 376 -27.07 18.30 58.87
C LEU A 376 -26.84 16.75 58.72
N PRO A 377 -25.77 16.16 59.31
CA PRO A 377 -24.34 16.48 59.17
C PRO A 377 -23.42 15.22 59.02
N PHE A 378 -22.16 15.36 58.55
CA PHE A 378 -21.11 14.36 58.85
C PHE A 378 -19.72 14.97 59.15
N ARG A 379 -19.06 14.42 60.18
CA ARG A 379 -17.74 14.82 60.69
C ARG A 379 -16.59 14.20 59.86
N LYS A 380 -15.56 14.99 59.57
CA LYS A 380 -14.25 14.51 59.09
C LYS A 380 -13.50 13.74 60.20
N LYS A 381 -12.74 12.70 59.83
CA LYS A 381 -11.66 12.10 60.65
C LYS A 381 -10.30 12.65 60.15
N PRO A 382 -9.33 12.93 61.04
CA PRO A 382 -7.97 13.30 60.63
C PRO A 382 -7.12 12.06 60.29
N LEU A 383 -6.11 12.24 59.44
CA LEU A 383 -5.06 11.27 59.13
C LEU A 383 -3.86 11.40 60.11
N PRO A 384 -3.00 10.37 60.26
CA PRO A 384 -1.91 10.35 61.26
C PRO A 384 -0.68 11.20 60.88
N ASP A 385 0.12 11.56 61.90
CA ASP A 385 1.20 12.56 61.84
C ASP A 385 2.57 12.08 61.31
N ASP A 386 2.65 11.01 60.50
CA ASP A 386 3.93 10.34 60.15
C ASP A 386 4.31 10.42 58.66
N LEU A 387 3.98 11.53 57.99
CA LEU A 387 4.41 11.84 56.61
C LEU A 387 4.93 13.28 56.49
N PRO A 388 6.07 13.52 55.79
CA PRO A 388 6.73 14.82 55.73
C PRO A 388 5.94 15.86 54.92
N ARG A 389 5.94 17.12 55.37
CA ARG A 389 5.08 18.21 54.85
C ARG A 389 5.79 19.33 54.06
N SER A 390 7.07 19.18 53.69
CA SER A 390 7.80 20.20 52.91
C SER A 390 8.96 19.61 52.10
N LEU A 391 9.38 20.32 51.05
CA LEU A 391 10.01 19.74 49.85
C LEU A 391 11.46 20.22 49.58
N ASP A 392 12.25 20.56 50.62
CA ASP A 392 13.54 21.27 50.44
C ASP A 392 14.80 20.64 51.08
N ASP A 393 14.68 19.54 51.84
CA ASP A 393 15.85 18.89 52.47
C ASP A 393 16.59 17.94 51.50
N ARG A 394 17.34 18.50 50.55
CA ARG A 394 18.28 17.74 49.68
C ARG A 394 19.63 18.44 49.46
N ARG A 395 20.62 18.14 50.31
CA ARG A 395 22.05 18.14 49.90
C ARG A 395 22.85 17.01 50.58
N HIS A 396 23.39 16.11 49.74
CA HIS A 396 24.71 15.42 49.76
C HIS A 396 25.44 15.12 51.10
N VAL A 397 26.20 14.03 51.28
CA VAL A 397 26.98 13.10 50.41
C VAL A 397 27.12 11.74 51.18
N PRO A 398 28.07 10.81 50.90
CA PRO A 398 28.43 10.05 49.68
C PRO A 398 28.25 8.52 49.89
N VAL A 399 28.67 7.67 48.94
CA VAL A 399 29.53 6.44 49.13
C VAL A 399 29.33 5.38 48.01
N MET A 400 30.45 5.09 47.32
CA MET A 400 30.93 3.81 46.72
C MET A 400 29.98 2.83 45.97
N LEU A 401 30.28 2.64 44.67
CA LEU A 401 30.25 1.37 43.91
C LEU A 401 31.26 0.34 44.51
N PRO A 402 31.33 -0.97 44.14
CA PRO A 402 30.67 -1.73 43.04
C PRO A 402 30.15 -3.12 43.55
N PRO A 403 30.09 -4.25 42.79
CA PRO A 403 29.97 -4.50 41.33
C PRO A 403 28.76 -5.41 40.94
N GLU A 404 28.54 -5.58 39.62
CA GLU A 404 27.74 -6.63 38.93
C GLU A 404 26.21 -6.68 39.24
N THR A 405 25.31 -6.92 38.27
CA THR A 405 25.46 -7.43 36.90
C THR A 405 25.04 -6.42 35.82
N GLU A 406 25.81 -6.38 34.74
CA GLU A 406 25.63 -5.50 33.59
C GLU A 406 24.69 -6.12 32.53
N MET A 407 23.84 -5.28 31.92
CA MET A 407 23.46 -5.47 30.52
C MET A 407 23.76 -4.17 29.77
N TYR A 408 24.88 -4.20 29.03
CA TYR A 408 25.24 -3.29 27.93
C TYR A 408 24.02 -3.07 27.00
N ASP A 409 23.79 -1.95 26.32
CA ASP A 409 24.61 -0.78 25.92
C ASP A 409 25.82 -1.08 25.01
N GLY A 410 25.51 -1.27 23.73
CA GLY A 410 26.44 -1.32 22.60
C GLY A 410 25.63 -1.49 21.31
N TRP A 411 25.77 -0.68 20.26
CA TRP A 411 26.83 0.28 19.95
C TRP A 411 26.28 1.60 19.36
N GLN A 412 26.77 2.73 19.87
CA GLN A 412 27.33 3.73 18.94
C GLN A 412 28.71 3.22 18.52
N GLY A 413 28.94 3.08 17.22
CA GLY A 413 30.11 2.38 16.68
C GLY A 413 30.61 2.94 15.35
N GLN A 414 30.86 4.25 15.32
CA GLN A 414 31.70 4.98 14.36
C GLN A 414 31.79 4.49 12.89
N SER A 415 31.25 5.31 11.98
CA SER A 415 32.01 5.72 10.79
C SER A 415 32.28 7.23 10.84
N GLN A 416 33.33 7.60 11.56
CA GLN A 416 33.97 8.90 11.35
C GLN A 416 34.81 8.85 10.07
N PHE A 417 34.21 9.22 8.93
CA PHE A 417 34.98 9.84 7.84
C PHE A 417 34.27 11.08 7.31
N LEU A 418 34.28 12.11 8.16
CA LEU A 418 34.28 13.49 7.70
C LEU A 418 35.51 13.72 6.80
N THR A 419 35.31 13.82 5.49
CA THR A 419 36.13 14.73 4.68
C THR A 419 35.33 16.00 4.43
N THR A 420 35.95 17.13 4.71
CA THR A 420 35.30 18.44 4.69
C THR A 420 34.95 18.88 3.27
N PRO A 421 33.82 19.55 3.03
CA PRO A 421 33.66 20.34 1.81
C PRO A 421 34.67 21.50 1.84
N ILE A 422 35.80 21.31 1.15
CA ILE A 422 36.82 22.35 0.99
C ILE A 422 36.22 23.46 0.13
N THR A 423 36.27 24.69 0.65
CA THR A 423 35.92 25.90 -0.09
C THR A 423 36.63 25.95 -1.43
N ALA A 424 35.88 25.93 -2.54
CA ALA A 424 36.43 26.10 -3.87
C ALA A 424 37.18 27.43 -3.98
N LYS A 425 38.50 27.36 -4.16
CA LYS A 425 39.30 28.49 -4.65
C LYS A 425 39.13 28.60 -6.16
N PRO A 426 39.17 29.81 -6.74
CA PRO A 426 39.04 29.99 -8.17
C PRO A 426 40.24 29.37 -8.89
N LEU A 427 39.99 28.44 -9.82
CA LEU A 427 41.01 27.98 -10.74
C LEU A 427 41.17 29.00 -11.87
N SER A 428 42.41 29.43 -12.06
CA SER A 428 42.83 30.36 -13.09
C SER A 428 42.82 29.70 -14.47
N PHE A 429 42.15 30.33 -15.44
CA PHE A 429 42.35 30.02 -16.86
C PHE A 429 43.78 30.41 -17.25
N GLY A 430 44.63 29.40 -17.42
CA GLY A 430 46.00 29.54 -17.88
C GLY A 430 46.47 28.17 -18.37
N ASP A 431 46.79 28.09 -19.65
CA ASP A 431 47.34 26.94 -20.37
C ASP A 431 46.47 25.67 -20.40
N LEU A 432 45.64 25.57 -21.45
CA LEU A 432 45.59 24.39 -22.31
C LEU A 432 45.08 24.79 -23.70
N THR A 433 45.81 24.38 -24.73
CA THR A 433 45.71 24.91 -26.11
C THR A 433 44.68 24.18 -26.95
N LEU A 434 43.95 24.93 -27.77
CA LEU A 434 43.31 24.41 -28.99
C LEU A 434 44.39 23.86 -29.92
N ASP A 435 44.43 22.53 -30.10
CA ASP A 435 44.84 21.79 -31.32
C ASP A 435 45.18 20.32 -30.96
N ASP A 436 44.18 19.43 -30.96
CA ASP A 436 44.41 17.98 -31.14
C ASP A 436 43.49 17.47 -32.27
N PRO A 437 44.02 17.13 -33.45
CA PRO A 437 43.22 16.85 -34.64
C PRO A 437 42.80 15.37 -34.77
N ASN A 438 42.78 14.59 -33.69
CA ASN A 438 42.76 13.12 -33.78
C ASN A 438 41.72 12.40 -32.92
N TYR A 439 40.47 12.91 -32.88
CA TYR A 439 39.31 12.17 -32.36
C TYR A 439 38.27 11.95 -33.48
N SER A 440 38.29 10.78 -34.09
CA SER A 440 37.37 10.37 -35.15
C SER A 440 36.14 9.64 -34.60
N GLU A 441 34.96 10.02 -35.08
CA GLU A 441 33.65 9.33 -35.00
C GLU A 441 33.53 8.13 -34.04
N ASP A 442 32.83 8.31 -32.92
CA ASP A 442 32.31 7.20 -32.12
C ASP A 442 30.78 7.31 -31.94
N VAL A 443 30.11 6.16 -31.95
CA VAL A 443 28.66 6.01 -32.23
C VAL A 443 27.88 5.90 -30.91
N THR A 444 28.04 6.90 -30.05
CA THR A 444 27.54 6.89 -28.66
C THR A 444 26.64 8.08 -28.29
N LYS A 445 25.97 8.70 -29.27
CA LYS A 445 24.93 9.69 -28.99
C LYS A 445 23.59 9.02 -28.68
N GLY A 446 23.36 8.77 -27.39
CA GLY A 446 22.01 8.85 -26.81
C GLY A 446 21.40 10.24 -27.05
N GLY A 447 20.07 10.34 -26.96
CA GLY A 447 19.36 11.58 -27.29
C GLY A 447 19.85 12.78 -26.44
N PRO A 448 20.08 13.96 -27.02
CA PRO A 448 20.60 15.11 -26.28
C PRO A 448 19.55 15.60 -25.28
N ASP A 449 19.96 15.80 -24.03
CA ASP A 449 19.06 16.21 -22.96
C ASP A 449 18.57 17.66 -23.11
N SER A 450 17.58 18.06 -22.30
CA SER A 450 17.06 19.44 -22.34
C SER A 450 18.08 20.49 -21.86
N GLU A 451 18.90 20.13 -20.87
CA GLU A 451 19.88 21.04 -20.24
C GLU A 451 21.06 21.38 -21.16
N THR A 452 21.56 20.41 -21.95
CA THR A 452 22.64 20.66 -22.92
C THR A 452 22.24 21.63 -24.02
N ARG A 453 20.96 21.64 -24.42
CA ARG A 453 20.42 22.56 -25.44
C ARG A 453 20.28 23.99 -24.91
N LEU A 454 19.86 24.15 -23.65
CA LEU A 454 19.87 25.47 -23.00
C LEU A 454 21.32 26.00 -22.93
N MET A 455 22.29 25.13 -22.67
CA MET A 455 23.72 25.48 -22.66
C MET A 455 24.24 25.90 -24.04
N GLU A 456 23.80 25.25 -25.12
CA GLU A 456 24.07 25.65 -26.52
C GLU A 456 23.48 27.04 -26.82
N MET A 457 22.19 27.29 -26.52
CA MET A 457 21.58 28.62 -26.73
C MET A 457 22.24 29.73 -25.90
N LEU A 458 22.71 29.42 -24.69
CA LEU A 458 23.44 30.36 -23.83
C LEU A 458 24.85 30.65 -24.37
N ALA A 459 25.48 29.65 -25.01
CA ALA A 459 26.75 29.82 -25.72
C ALA A 459 26.57 30.68 -26.99
N ALA A 460 25.50 30.48 -27.76
CA ALA A 460 25.15 31.33 -28.89
C ALA A 460 24.89 32.79 -28.45
N GLN A 461 24.13 32.99 -27.37
CA GLN A 461 23.93 34.32 -26.76
C GLN A 461 25.26 34.97 -26.35
N ALA A 462 26.18 34.20 -25.74
CA ALA A 462 27.50 34.69 -25.35
C ALA A 462 28.41 35.01 -26.56
N ALA A 463 28.37 34.19 -27.61
CA ALA A 463 29.08 34.43 -28.87
C ALA A 463 28.61 35.73 -29.53
N HIS A 464 27.29 35.95 -29.59
CA HIS A 464 26.69 37.18 -30.07
C HIS A 464 27.02 38.40 -29.17
N SER A 465 26.96 38.24 -27.85
CA SER A 465 27.26 39.32 -26.89
C SER A 465 28.75 39.71 -26.83
N SER A 466 29.66 38.83 -27.25
CA SER A 466 31.11 39.09 -27.29
C SER A 466 31.60 39.69 -28.62
N GLY A 467 30.70 39.85 -29.59
CA GLY A 467 30.96 40.49 -30.87
C GLY A 467 31.33 41.99 -30.75
N VAL A 468 32.04 42.50 -31.75
CA VAL A 468 32.42 43.91 -31.85
C VAL A 468 31.16 44.79 -31.82
N GLY A 469 31.14 45.80 -30.95
CA GLY A 469 29.97 46.64 -30.72
C GLY A 469 29.36 47.17 -32.02
N PHE A 470 28.10 46.83 -32.25
CA PHE A 470 27.36 47.20 -33.45
C PHE A 470 27.23 48.73 -33.53
N GLU A 471 27.44 49.25 -34.73
CA GLU A 471 27.22 50.67 -35.04
C GLU A 471 25.71 51.00 -34.93
N ASP A 472 25.39 52.28 -34.73
CA ASP A 472 24.02 52.76 -34.60
C ASP A 472 23.13 52.24 -35.74
N GLU A 473 21.97 51.68 -35.40
CA GLU A 473 21.07 50.95 -36.32
C GLU A 473 20.65 51.84 -37.51
N ASP A 474 20.41 53.13 -37.23
CA ASP A 474 20.13 54.15 -38.25
C ASP A 474 21.37 54.51 -39.09
N ALA A 475 22.59 54.42 -38.56
CA ALA A 475 23.80 54.66 -39.34
C ALA A 475 24.05 53.53 -40.36
N ILE A 476 23.83 52.27 -39.98
CA ILE A 476 23.94 51.10 -40.88
C ILE A 476 22.91 51.20 -42.02
N ALA A 477 21.66 51.55 -41.69
CA ALA A 477 20.62 51.74 -42.70
C ALA A 477 20.96 52.86 -43.71
N ASN A 478 21.51 53.99 -43.24
CA ASN A 478 21.80 55.16 -44.08
C ASN A 478 23.20 55.15 -44.76
N ASP A 479 24.10 54.18 -44.53
CA ASP A 479 25.42 54.12 -45.18
C ASP A 479 25.31 53.79 -46.69
N GLU A 480 25.64 54.73 -47.57
CA GLU A 480 25.60 54.54 -49.03
C GLU A 480 26.71 53.61 -49.58
N LYS A 481 27.64 53.11 -48.75
CA LYS A 481 28.76 52.25 -49.20
C LYS A 481 28.56 50.75 -49.07
N ARG A 482 27.67 50.28 -48.18
CA ARG A 482 27.38 48.84 -48.00
C ARG A 482 26.38 48.35 -49.04
N THR A 483 26.56 47.11 -49.52
CA THR A 483 25.58 46.47 -50.40
C THR A 483 24.28 46.18 -49.64
N GLU A 484 23.14 46.09 -50.35
CA GLU A 484 21.86 45.85 -49.69
C GLU A 484 21.79 44.51 -48.95
N ASP A 485 22.55 43.50 -49.40
CA ASP A 485 22.56 42.19 -48.77
C ASP A 485 23.45 42.16 -47.51
N GLU A 486 24.57 42.88 -47.49
CA GLU A 486 25.37 43.11 -46.27
C GLU A 486 24.58 43.88 -45.20
N LYS A 487 23.74 44.84 -45.62
CA LYS A 487 22.85 45.57 -44.70
C LYS A 487 21.79 44.67 -44.08
N LYS A 488 21.18 43.76 -44.87
CA LYS A 488 20.20 42.79 -44.36
C LYS A 488 20.83 41.87 -43.32
N ASP A 489 21.98 41.26 -43.62
CA ASP A 489 22.64 40.33 -42.68
C ASP A 489 23.00 41.01 -41.34
N GLN A 490 23.58 42.21 -41.40
CA GLN A 490 23.96 42.96 -40.19
C GLN A 490 22.75 43.42 -39.36
N LEU A 491 21.69 43.92 -40.02
CA LEU A 491 20.48 44.37 -39.33
C LEU A 491 19.65 43.18 -38.78
N GLN A 492 19.61 42.04 -39.49
CA GLN A 492 18.96 40.83 -39.00
C GLN A 492 19.67 40.26 -37.77
N LYS A 493 21.01 40.21 -37.79
CA LYS A 493 21.82 39.77 -36.63
C LYS A 493 21.66 40.71 -35.43
N ALA A 494 21.60 42.02 -35.65
CA ALA A 494 21.29 42.99 -34.60
C ALA A 494 19.87 42.80 -34.02
N PHE A 495 18.87 42.51 -34.87
CA PHE A 495 17.49 42.27 -34.46
C PHE A 495 17.33 41.00 -33.60
N ILE A 496 17.95 39.88 -34.00
CA ILE A 496 17.94 38.64 -33.23
C ILE A 496 18.67 38.82 -31.88
N MET A 497 19.78 39.56 -31.87
CA MET A 497 20.51 39.89 -30.62
C MET A 497 19.70 40.81 -29.68
N ALA A 498 18.94 41.75 -30.22
CA ALA A 498 18.03 42.56 -29.42
C ALA A 498 16.92 41.71 -28.79
N ALA A 499 16.47 40.66 -29.48
CA ALA A 499 15.45 39.73 -28.98
C ALA A 499 15.98 38.78 -27.89
N SER A 500 17.20 38.25 -28.02
CA SER A 500 17.82 37.40 -26.99
C SER A 500 18.22 38.17 -25.72
N ASN A 501 18.57 39.46 -25.85
CA ASN A 501 18.91 40.32 -24.72
C ASN A 501 17.71 41.09 -24.11
N GLY A 502 16.48 40.92 -24.64
CA GLY A 502 15.28 41.58 -24.10
C GLY A 502 15.19 43.08 -24.38
N ASN A 503 15.98 43.62 -25.31
CA ASN A 503 16.07 45.06 -25.58
C ASN A 503 14.90 45.56 -26.46
N ILE A 504 13.78 45.85 -25.82
CA ILE A 504 12.56 46.35 -26.46
C ILE A 504 12.76 47.71 -27.17
N ASP A 505 13.65 48.58 -26.68
CA ASP A 505 13.88 49.90 -27.27
C ASP A 505 14.54 49.79 -28.64
N SER A 506 15.52 48.89 -28.81
CA SER A 506 16.09 48.56 -30.14
C SER A 506 15.05 47.90 -31.04
N ILE A 507 14.28 46.92 -30.55
CA ILE A 507 13.26 46.24 -31.36
C ILE A 507 12.21 47.21 -31.89
N ASN A 508 11.72 48.13 -31.06
CA ASN A 508 10.76 49.15 -31.50
C ASN A 508 11.38 50.12 -32.50
N LYS A 509 12.60 50.63 -32.26
CA LYS A 509 13.32 51.49 -33.24
C LYS A 509 13.51 50.80 -34.59
N ILE A 510 13.89 49.53 -34.57
CA ILE A 510 14.11 48.72 -35.77
C ILE A 510 12.78 48.52 -36.54
N LEU A 511 11.69 48.21 -35.84
CA LEU A 511 10.38 47.94 -36.43
C LEU A 511 9.60 49.18 -36.87
N GLU A 512 9.83 50.34 -36.25
CA GLU A 512 9.22 51.63 -36.60
C GLU A 512 10.09 52.48 -37.57
N GLY A 513 11.40 52.24 -37.60
CA GLY A 513 12.38 52.98 -38.38
C GLY A 513 12.52 52.54 -39.83
N LYS A 514 13.50 53.11 -40.54
CA LYS A 514 13.80 52.75 -41.93
C LYS A 514 14.34 51.32 -42.08
N ALA A 515 14.90 50.75 -41.01
CA ALA A 515 15.49 49.41 -40.98
C ALA A 515 14.46 48.29 -41.28
N ARG A 516 13.17 48.51 -41.01
CA ARG A 516 12.08 47.55 -41.28
C ARG A 516 12.05 47.00 -42.72
N GLN A 517 12.57 47.74 -43.70
CA GLN A 517 12.62 47.28 -45.11
C GLN A 517 13.66 46.18 -45.36
N TYR A 518 14.59 45.97 -44.43
CA TYR A 518 15.73 45.05 -44.56
C TYR A 518 15.65 43.84 -43.63
N ILE A 519 14.54 43.66 -42.91
CA ILE A 519 14.40 42.68 -41.81
C ILE A 519 13.19 41.80 -42.03
N ASP A 520 13.37 40.50 -41.81
CA ASP A 520 12.31 39.50 -41.77
C ASP A 520 12.17 38.99 -40.33
N VAL A 521 11.02 39.27 -39.71
CA VAL A 521 10.72 38.89 -38.32
C VAL A 521 10.78 37.36 -38.12
N ASN A 522 10.61 36.58 -39.20
CA ASN A 522 10.55 35.12 -39.18
C ASN A 522 11.78 34.43 -39.78
N ALA A 523 12.79 35.19 -40.20
CA ALA A 523 14.06 34.62 -40.67
C ALA A 523 14.87 34.07 -39.47
N PRO A 524 15.31 32.81 -39.55
CA PRO A 524 16.21 32.24 -38.55
C PRO A 524 17.62 32.82 -38.68
N ASP A 525 18.42 32.64 -37.64
CA ASP A 525 19.87 32.85 -37.67
C ASP A 525 20.63 31.69 -38.36
N ASP A 526 21.96 31.75 -38.28
CA ASP A 526 22.89 30.73 -38.80
C ASP A 526 22.73 29.35 -38.10
N GLU A 527 22.05 29.27 -36.94
CA GLU A 527 21.74 28.04 -36.20
C GLU A 527 20.31 27.50 -36.48
N GLY A 528 19.49 28.25 -37.21
CA GLY A 528 18.12 27.87 -37.56
C GLY A 528 17.05 28.36 -36.59
N THR A 529 17.38 29.29 -35.68
CA THR A 529 16.51 29.75 -34.58
C THR A 529 15.91 31.14 -34.88
N PRO A 530 14.56 31.30 -34.90
CA PRO A 530 13.91 32.60 -35.03
C PRO A 530 13.99 33.47 -33.77
N ALA A 531 13.95 34.80 -33.93
CA ALA A 531 13.96 35.78 -32.83
C ALA A 531 12.90 35.52 -31.73
N LEU A 532 11.72 35.03 -32.11
CA LEU A 532 10.63 34.70 -31.19
C LEU A 532 11.01 33.57 -30.22
N ILE A 533 11.80 32.59 -30.65
CA ILE A 533 12.24 31.48 -29.82
C ILE A 533 13.24 31.95 -28.76
N TYR A 534 14.24 32.77 -29.12
CA TYR A 534 15.15 33.35 -28.12
C TYR A 534 14.42 34.19 -27.06
N ALA A 535 13.49 35.05 -27.48
CA ALA A 535 12.70 35.85 -26.55
C ALA A 535 11.82 34.99 -25.62
N SER A 536 11.31 33.85 -26.11
CA SER A 536 10.47 32.93 -25.35
C SER A 536 11.26 32.00 -24.43
N CYS A 537 12.48 31.60 -24.84
CA CYS A 537 13.41 30.79 -24.05
C CYS A 537 13.94 31.57 -22.82
N PHE A 538 14.35 32.83 -23.02
CA PHE A 538 14.94 33.67 -21.96
C PHE A 538 13.95 34.46 -21.11
N GLY A 539 12.64 34.37 -21.37
CA GLY A 539 11.60 34.99 -20.51
C GLY A 539 11.25 36.44 -20.84
N HIS A 540 11.54 36.94 -22.04
CA HIS A 540 11.36 38.34 -22.43
C HIS A 540 9.94 38.65 -22.92
N GLU A 541 8.95 38.55 -22.03
CA GLU A 541 7.50 38.72 -22.31
C GLU A 541 7.16 39.95 -23.17
N HIS A 542 7.76 41.10 -22.85
CA HIS A 542 7.50 42.37 -23.53
C HIS A 542 8.03 42.37 -24.98
N VAL A 543 9.14 41.66 -25.23
CA VAL A 543 9.68 41.44 -26.57
C VAL A 543 8.83 40.43 -27.34
N VAL A 544 8.41 39.33 -26.71
CA VAL A 544 7.49 38.36 -27.33
C VAL A 544 6.22 39.07 -27.82
N ARG A 545 5.62 39.94 -27.00
CA ARG A 545 4.47 40.76 -27.39
C ARG A 545 4.76 41.64 -28.61
N ALA A 546 5.88 42.37 -28.62
CA ALA A 546 6.26 43.23 -29.74
C ALA A 546 6.52 42.46 -31.05
N LEU A 547 7.15 41.28 -30.97
CA LEU A 547 7.39 40.41 -32.13
C LEU A 547 6.08 39.83 -32.69
N LEU A 548 5.17 39.39 -31.82
CA LEU A 548 3.85 38.88 -32.22
C LEU A 548 2.99 39.98 -32.85
N ASP A 549 3.01 41.20 -32.30
CA ASP A 549 2.32 42.36 -32.86
C ASP A 549 2.94 42.83 -34.20
N ALA A 550 4.22 42.52 -34.43
CA ALA A 550 4.91 42.75 -35.71
C ALA A 550 4.65 41.67 -36.78
N GLY A 551 3.96 40.58 -36.44
CA GLY A 551 3.62 39.49 -37.36
C GLY A 551 4.57 38.28 -37.33
N ALA A 552 5.20 38.00 -36.18
CA ALA A 552 5.93 36.75 -35.97
C ALA A 552 5.00 35.52 -36.05
N ASP A 553 5.48 34.45 -36.70
CA ASP A 553 4.81 33.15 -36.81
C ASP A 553 4.98 32.38 -35.49
N VAL A 554 3.86 32.26 -34.76
CA VAL A 554 3.76 31.63 -33.43
C VAL A 554 4.22 30.17 -33.44
N ASP A 555 3.96 29.47 -34.54
CA ASP A 555 4.21 28.04 -34.71
C ASP A 555 5.56 27.73 -35.38
N LYS A 556 6.37 28.77 -35.67
CA LYS A 556 7.68 28.61 -36.29
C LYS A 556 8.59 27.82 -35.35
N GLN A 557 9.20 26.77 -35.89
CA GLN A 557 10.08 25.89 -35.13
C GLN A 557 11.56 26.12 -35.48
N ASP A 558 12.45 25.85 -34.52
CA ASP A 558 13.91 25.83 -34.74
C ASP A 558 14.39 24.61 -35.55
N HIS A 559 15.70 24.48 -35.73
CA HIS A 559 16.34 23.36 -36.42
C HIS A 559 16.00 21.97 -35.83
N ASN A 560 15.68 21.91 -34.53
CA ASN A 560 15.28 20.69 -33.81
C ASN A 560 13.76 20.48 -33.78
N LYS A 561 13.00 21.33 -34.47
CA LYS A 561 11.53 21.36 -34.49
C LYS A 561 10.90 21.71 -33.13
N TRP A 562 11.54 22.53 -32.31
CA TRP A 562 10.90 23.08 -31.11
C TRP A 562 10.22 24.42 -31.43
N SER A 563 9.00 24.62 -30.94
CA SER A 563 8.28 25.89 -31.06
C SER A 563 8.56 26.82 -29.87
N ALA A 564 8.24 28.10 -30.02
CA ALA A 564 8.31 29.08 -28.93
C ALA A 564 7.54 28.65 -27.67
N LEU A 565 6.40 27.96 -27.84
CA LEU A 565 5.58 27.43 -26.74
C LEU A 565 6.29 26.34 -25.94
N MET A 566 6.99 25.42 -26.61
CA MET A 566 7.75 24.35 -25.95
C MET A 566 8.88 24.92 -25.10
N TRP A 567 9.64 25.87 -25.63
CA TRP A 567 10.71 26.56 -24.89
C TRP A 567 10.18 27.36 -23.70
N ALA A 568 9.04 28.05 -23.85
CA ALA A 568 8.39 28.75 -22.75
C ALA A 568 7.93 27.78 -21.63
N MET A 569 7.40 26.60 -21.99
CA MET A 569 6.95 25.59 -21.04
C MET A 569 8.10 24.90 -20.30
N THR A 570 9.15 24.47 -21.01
CA THR A 570 10.33 23.84 -20.39
C THR A 570 11.00 24.79 -19.37
N ASN A 571 11.09 26.08 -19.70
CA ASN A 571 11.67 27.09 -18.82
C ASN A 571 10.65 27.73 -17.84
N ARG A 572 9.42 27.22 -17.79
CA ARG A 572 8.33 27.62 -16.87
C ARG A 572 7.86 29.07 -16.97
N HIS A 573 7.98 29.69 -18.14
CA HIS A 573 7.52 31.07 -18.43
C HIS A 573 6.01 31.13 -18.68
N LYS A 574 5.23 31.08 -17.60
CA LYS A 574 3.75 31.02 -17.59
C LYS A 574 3.07 32.14 -18.40
N GLU A 575 3.54 33.38 -18.24
CA GLU A 575 3.01 34.58 -18.90
C GLU A 575 3.26 34.57 -20.42
N ILE A 576 4.36 33.94 -20.85
CA ILE A 576 4.70 33.76 -22.26
C ILE A 576 3.90 32.60 -22.86
N ALA A 577 3.77 31.49 -22.14
CA ALA A 577 2.98 30.34 -22.58
C ALA A 577 1.50 30.72 -22.79
N SER A 578 0.90 31.48 -21.87
CA SER A 578 -0.46 32.02 -22.03
C SER A 578 -0.55 33.01 -23.20
N LEU A 579 0.38 33.97 -23.33
CA LEU A 579 0.41 34.91 -24.45
C LEU A 579 0.55 34.23 -25.82
N LEU A 580 1.29 33.12 -25.92
CA LEU A 580 1.43 32.34 -27.15
C LEU A 580 0.13 31.56 -27.47
N LEU A 581 -0.50 30.93 -26.47
CA LEU A 581 -1.78 30.24 -26.62
C LEU A 581 -2.92 31.20 -27.02
N ASP A 582 -3.00 32.37 -26.38
CA ASP A 582 -3.94 33.46 -26.72
C ASP A 582 -3.81 33.94 -28.17
N ARG A 583 -2.61 33.81 -28.75
CA ARG A 583 -2.30 34.15 -30.15
C ARG A 583 -2.39 32.95 -31.10
N GLY A 584 -2.84 31.80 -30.62
CA GLY A 584 -3.15 30.61 -31.43
C GLY A 584 -2.01 29.61 -31.60
N ALA A 585 -1.04 29.55 -30.69
CA ALA A 585 0.01 28.52 -30.68
C ALA A 585 -0.59 27.11 -30.65
N SER A 586 -0.14 26.21 -31.54
CA SER A 586 -0.61 24.83 -31.56
C SER A 586 0.19 23.96 -30.58
N PRO A 587 -0.45 23.33 -29.58
CA PRO A 587 0.22 22.43 -28.64
C PRO A 587 0.58 21.07 -29.28
N ASP A 588 -0.08 20.71 -30.38
CA ASP A 588 0.06 19.43 -31.09
C ASP A 588 1.30 19.35 -31.99
N LYS A 589 2.08 20.43 -32.12
CA LYS A 589 3.34 20.43 -32.86
C LYS A 589 4.29 19.40 -32.26
N LYS A 590 5.04 18.71 -33.12
CA LYS A 590 5.96 17.66 -32.70
C LYS A 590 7.42 18.08 -32.93
N THR A 591 8.22 17.84 -31.91
CA THR A 591 9.69 17.95 -31.94
C THR A 591 10.32 16.86 -32.82
N SER A 592 11.63 16.95 -33.07
CA SER A 592 12.40 15.89 -33.74
C SER A 592 12.28 14.51 -33.07
N THR A 593 12.04 14.47 -31.76
CA THR A 593 11.84 13.24 -30.98
C THR A 593 10.36 12.82 -30.86
N GLY A 594 9.45 13.47 -31.59
CA GLY A 594 8.02 13.14 -31.61
C GLY A 594 7.18 13.69 -30.45
N ARG A 595 7.81 14.33 -29.46
CA ARG A 595 7.14 14.96 -28.30
C ARG A 595 6.38 16.24 -28.68
N THR A 596 5.25 16.44 -28.02
CA THR A 596 4.34 17.60 -28.07
C THR A 596 4.58 18.56 -26.91
N ALA A 597 3.88 19.70 -26.87
CA ALA A 597 4.00 20.66 -25.77
C ALA A 597 3.55 20.05 -24.41
N PHE A 598 2.58 19.12 -24.42
CA PHE A 598 2.10 18.42 -23.22
C PHE A 598 3.19 17.56 -22.55
N ASP A 599 4.08 16.94 -23.34
CA ASP A 599 5.09 15.99 -22.83
C ASP A 599 6.22 16.66 -22.01
N PHE A 600 6.25 17.99 -21.96
CA PHE A 600 7.22 18.79 -21.19
C PHE A 600 6.62 19.42 -19.92
N VAL A 601 5.34 19.13 -19.62
CA VAL A 601 4.58 19.78 -18.54
C VAL A 601 4.11 18.71 -17.54
N GLY A 602 4.37 18.94 -16.25
CA GLY A 602 3.92 18.03 -15.19
C GLY A 602 2.39 18.06 -15.02
N ALA A 603 1.79 16.88 -14.80
CA ALA A 603 0.34 16.67 -14.80
C ALA A 603 -0.45 17.69 -13.95
N ASP A 604 0.02 17.97 -12.73
CA ASP A 604 -0.65 18.85 -11.75
C ASP A 604 -0.15 20.31 -11.77
N SER A 605 0.59 20.73 -12.79
CA SER A 605 1.09 22.12 -12.87
C SER A 605 0.09 23.07 -13.53
N ASP A 606 0.08 24.35 -13.12
CA ASP A 606 -0.73 25.42 -13.75
C ASP A 606 -0.65 25.43 -15.29
N MET A 607 0.49 25.03 -15.86
CA MET A 607 0.71 24.97 -17.31
C MET A 607 -0.08 23.88 -18.02
N SER A 608 -0.45 22.76 -17.34
CA SER A 608 -1.34 21.74 -17.92
C SER A 608 -2.77 22.26 -18.02
N PHE A 609 -3.19 23.12 -17.09
CA PHE A 609 -4.51 23.77 -17.14
C PHE A 609 -4.66 24.66 -18.38
N TYR A 610 -3.68 25.53 -18.70
CA TYR A 610 -3.75 26.39 -19.89
C TYR A 610 -3.81 25.59 -21.20
N LEU A 611 -3.09 24.47 -21.28
CA LEU A 611 -3.14 23.57 -22.43
C LEU A 611 -4.53 22.92 -22.60
N ASN A 612 -5.15 22.49 -21.49
CA ASN A 612 -6.48 21.87 -21.49
C ASN A 612 -7.62 22.87 -21.75
N ASP A 613 -7.52 24.11 -21.25
CA ASP A 613 -8.55 25.16 -21.44
C ASP A 613 -8.51 25.73 -22.88
N SER A 614 -7.31 25.80 -23.48
CA SER A 614 -7.12 26.28 -24.86
C SER A 614 -7.37 25.21 -25.93
N GLY A 615 -7.28 23.92 -25.58
CA GLY A 615 -7.43 22.78 -26.48
C GLY A 615 -8.88 22.37 -26.69
N GLY A 616 -9.53 22.88 -27.73
CA GLY A 616 -10.98 22.76 -27.97
C GLY A 616 -11.55 21.32 -28.12
N TYR A 617 -11.83 20.66 -26.99
CA TYR A 617 -12.62 19.42 -26.92
C TYR A 617 -14.13 19.69 -26.95
N GLY A 618 -14.67 19.86 -28.15
CA GLY A 618 -16.13 19.91 -28.39
C GLY A 618 -16.79 18.54 -28.23
N ILE A 619 -17.65 18.39 -27.22
CA ILE A 619 -18.44 17.16 -26.98
C ILE A 619 -19.36 16.84 -28.18
N GLY A 620 -19.20 15.65 -28.76
CA GLY A 620 -20.04 15.15 -29.86
C GLY A 620 -20.12 13.63 -29.92
N THR A 621 -21.28 13.07 -29.59
CA THR A 621 -21.53 11.61 -29.58
C THR A 621 -21.83 11.02 -30.97
N ALA A 622 -21.06 10.03 -31.43
CA ALA A 622 -21.55 8.96 -32.32
C ALA A 622 -20.57 7.78 -32.52
N GLY A 623 -20.92 6.60 -31.97
CA GLY A 623 -20.85 5.31 -32.69
C GLY A 623 -19.52 4.65 -33.08
N THR A 624 -19.29 3.47 -32.48
CA THR A 624 -18.58 2.28 -32.99
C THR A 624 -17.05 2.30 -33.20
N ASN A 625 -16.39 1.48 -32.38
CA ASN A 625 -15.20 0.63 -32.61
C ASN A 625 -14.25 0.95 -33.77
N ASP A 626 -12.96 1.15 -33.45
CA ASP A 626 -11.95 0.10 -33.68
C ASP A 626 -10.65 0.37 -32.89
N ASP A 627 -10.01 -0.70 -32.41
CA ASP A 627 -8.73 -0.66 -31.69
C ASP A 627 -7.57 -0.35 -32.67
N PHE A 628 -7.12 0.91 -32.75
CA PHE A 628 -6.02 1.25 -33.67
C PHE A 628 -5.01 2.33 -33.20
N TYR A 629 -5.15 2.90 -32.00
CA TYR A 629 -4.14 3.81 -31.44
C TYR A 629 -3.91 3.54 -29.95
N ASN A 630 -2.91 2.70 -29.66
CA ASN A 630 -2.17 2.79 -28.40
C ASN A 630 -0.70 2.34 -28.60
N PRO A 631 0.17 3.21 -29.16
CA PRO A 631 1.61 2.98 -29.16
C PRO A 631 2.13 3.26 -27.74
N GLY A 632 2.19 2.21 -26.92
CA GLY A 632 2.41 2.34 -25.48
C GLY A 632 3.77 2.92 -25.12
N PHE A 633 3.74 3.91 -24.21
CA PHE A 633 4.71 4.14 -23.14
C PHE A 633 4.09 5.16 -22.18
N SER A 634 3.35 4.69 -21.17
CA SER A 634 2.76 5.54 -20.15
C SER A 634 2.78 4.89 -18.77
N GLN A 635 2.83 5.75 -17.77
CA GLN A 635 2.92 5.43 -16.34
C GLN A 635 1.72 4.62 -15.84
N ASP A 636 0.61 4.66 -16.59
CA ASP A 636 -0.57 3.81 -16.40
C ASP A 636 -0.20 2.34 -16.25
N LYS A 637 0.81 1.83 -16.99
CA LYS A 637 1.20 0.41 -16.84
C LYS A 637 1.85 0.12 -15.49
N PHE A 638 2.59 1.07 -14.91
CA PHE A 638 3.18 0.91 -13.58
C PHE A 638 2.11 1.06 -12.48
N GLU A 639 1.15 1.97 -12.65
CA GLU A 639 0.02 2.12 -11.73
C GLU A 639 -1.00 0.97 -11.86
N GLU A 640 -1.21 0.43 -13.05
CA GLU A 640 -2.03 -0.76 -13.33
C GLU A 640 -1.32 -2.02 -12.85
N GLU A 641 0.01 -2.16 -13.01
CA GLU A 641 0.79 -3.28 -12.46
C GLU A 641 0.89 -3.19 -10.92
N LEU A 642 0.97 -1.99 -10.34
CA LEU A 642 0.95 -1.79 -8.89
C LEU A 642 -0.46 -2.00 -8.32
N ALA A 643 -1.51 -1.57 -9.02
CA ALA A 643 -2.90 -1.84 -8.65
C ALA A 643 -3.30 -3.31 -8.87
N GLU A 644 -2.79 -3.98 -9.91
CA GLU A 644 -2.94 -5.42 -10.11
C GLU A 644 -2.17 -6.17 -9.02
N ASN A 645 -0.92 -5.80 -8.70
CA ASN A 645 -0.16 -6.41 -7.62
C ASN A 645 -0.80 -6.15 -6.25
N GLU A 646 -1.41 -4.98 -5.99
CA GLU A 646 -2.13 -4.68 -4.75
C GLU A 646 -3.50 -5.37 -4.68
N LEU A 647 -4.24 -5.45 -5.80
CA LEU A 647 -5.49 -6.20 -5.93
C LEU A 647 -5.23 -7.70 -5.74
N ARG A 648 -4.16 -8.20 -6.35
CA ARG A 648 -3.65 -9.56 -6.16
C ARG A 648 -3.24 -9.75 -4.70
N ARG A 649 -2.46 -8.86 -4.08
CA ARG A 649 -2.09 -8.90 -2.64
C ARG A 649 -3.30 -8.86 -1.70
N ARG A 650 -4.38 -8.16 -2.06
CA ARG A 650 -5.66 -8.16 -1.32
C ARG A 650 -6.45 -9.45 -1.50
N MET A 651 -6.56 -9.96 -2.73
CA MET A 651 -7.13 -11.30 -2.97
C MET A 651 -6.33 -12.37 -2.23
N MET A 652 -4.99 -12.28 -2.25
CA MET A 652 -4.06 -13.16 -1.51
C MET A 652 -4.33 -13.15 0.00
N MET A 653 -4.62 -12.00 0.62
CA MET A 653 -4.98 -11.92 2.05
C MET A 653 -6.36 -12.51 2.38
N GLU A 654 -7.37 -12.32 1.52
CA GLU A 654 -8.67 -13.00 1.70
C GLU A 654 -8.50 -14.53 1.53
N SER A 655 -7.75 -14.94 0.51
CA SER A 655 -7.40 -16.32 0.17
C SER A 655 -6.61 -17.05 1.26
N ALA A 656 -5.67 -16.38 1.94
CA ALA A 656 -4.85 -17.02 2.97
C ALA A 656 -5.65 -17.46 4.22
N ARG A 657 -6.81 -16.83 4.49
CA ARG A 657 -7.73 -17.27 5.55
C ARG A 657 -8.43 -18.59 5.23
N ASP A 658 -8.70 -18.89 3.95
CA ASP A 658 -9.38 -20.13 3.53
C ASP A 658 -8.46 -21.37 3.56
N LEU A 659 -7.13 -21.17 3.61
CA LEU A 659 -6.13 -22.24 3.61
C LEU A 659 -5.71 -22.70 5.03
N GLU A 660 -6.27 -22.16 6.11
CA GLU A 660 -5.83 -22.46 7.49
C GLU A 660 -4.30 -22.22 7.70
N VAL A 661 -3.67 -21.35 6.88
CA VAL A 661 -2.26 -21.00 7.06
C VAL A 661 -2.12 -20.17 8.32
N ASP A 662 -1.17 -20.52 9.19
CA ASP A 662 -0.93 -19.80 10.44
C ASP A 662 -0.28 -18.42 10.16
N LEU A 663 -1.13 -17.44 9.83
CA LEU A 663 -0.77 -16.06 9.48
C LEU A 663 0.17 -15.38 10.50
N GLY A 664 0.23 -15.86 11.75
CA GLY A 664 1.18 -15.41 12.76
C GLY A 664 2.63 -15.74 12.41
N ASN A 665 2.89 -16.96 11.90
CA ASN A 665 4.20 -17.35 11.37
C ASN A 665 4.45 -16.83 9.95
N VAL A 666 3.40 -16.45 9.20
CA VAL A 666 3.62 -15.95 7.83
C VAL A 666 4.24 -14.55 7.85
N GLY A 667 4.09 -13.71 8.89
CA GLY A 667 4.85 -12.44 9.02
C GLY A 667 4.47 -11.35 8.01
N ILE A 668 3.38 -10.61 8.24
CA ILE A 668 2.87 -9.59 7.29
C ILE A 668 3.62 -8.24 7.36
N ASP A 669 4.42 -8.00 8.40
CA ASP A 669 5.03 -6.70 8.73
C ASP A 669 6.37 -6.38 8.04
N ASP A 670 6.90 -7.27 7.19
CA ASP A 670 8.08 -6.95 6.38
C ASP A 670 7.75 -5.79 5.42
N GLN A 671 8.28 -4.62 5.74
CA GLN A 671 8.46 -3.54 4.77
C GLN A 671 9.30 -4.09 3.60
N PRO A 672 9.09 -3.65 2.34
CA PRO A 672 10.11 -3.88 1.33
C PRO A 672 11.40 -3.26 1.85
N GLU A 673 12.44 -4.07 2.01
CA GLU A 673 13.79 -3.56 2.27
C GLU A 673 14.07 -2.52 1.19
N THR A 674 14.36 -1.29 1.61
CA THR A 674 14.96 -0.32 0.71
C THR A 674 16.24 -0.96 0.21
N PHE A 675 16.38 -1.09 -1.11
CA PHE A 675 17.69 -1.40 -1.69
C PHE A 675 18.61 -0.26 -1.25
N ASP A 676 19.44 -0.53 -0.25
CA ASP A 676 20.59 0.31 0.03
C ASP A 676 21.40 0.36 -1.27
N GLU A 677 21.76 1.57 -1.68
CA GLU A 677 22.69 1.84 -2.78
C GLU A 677 24.08 1.35 -2.34
N PHE A 678 24.27 0.03 -2.30
CA PHE A 678 25.58 -0.59 -2.19
C PHE A 678 26.33 -0.32 -3.49
N ASP A 679 27.48 0.33 -3.37
CA ASP A 679 28.30 0.85 -4.46
C ASP A 679 28.42 -0.14 -5.63
N GLU A 680 28.04 0.30 -6.84
CA GLU A 680 27.89 -0.58 -8.01
C GLU A 680 29.22 -1.19 -8.50
N ASP A 681 30.35 -0.76 -7.96
CA ASP A 681 31.70 -0.93 -8.53
C ASP A 681 32.58 -2.03 -7.89
N GLU A 682 32.23 -2.64 -6.74
CA GLU A 682 33.18 -3.52 -6.00
C GLU A 682 32.75 -4.99 -5.74
N GLN A 683 31.58 -5.46 -6.20
CA GLN A 683 31.19 -6.88 -6.02
C GLN A 683 31.72 -7.80 -7.14
N GLN A 684 32.58 -8.74 -6.75
CA GLN A 684 33.24 -9.70 -7.65
C GLN A 684 32.26 -10.71 -8.27
N GLU A 685 32.41 -10.98 -9.58
CA GLU A 685 31.51 -11.85 -10.35
C GLU A 685 31.63 -13.33 -9.92
N PHE A 686 30.49 -14.03 -9.76
CA PHE A 686 30.47 -15.43 -9.31
C PHE A 686 30.99 -16.38 -10.40
N ASP A 687 32.05 -17.13 -10.12
CA ASP A 687 32.69 -18.02 -11.10
C ASP A 687 32.08 -19.43 -11.02
N TRP A 688 31.36 -19.83 -12.08
CA TRP A 688 30.76 -21.17 -12.19
C TRP A 688 31.73 -22.23 -12.73
N SER A 689 32.87 -21.80 -13.27
CA SER A 689 33.91 -22.66 -13.86
C SER A 689 35.02 -23.03 -12.87
N ARG A 690 35.18 -22.25 -11.79
CA ARG A 690 36.19 -22.45 -10.74
C ARG A 690 35.61 -22.18 -9.37
N CYS A 691 36.10 -22.92 -8.38
CA CYS A 691 35.77 -22.67 -6.97
C CYS A 691 36.74 -21.61 -6.41
N LEU A 692 36.25 -20.40 -6.17
CA LEU A 692 37.00 -19.36 -5.46
C LEU A 692 36.77 -19.48 -3.94
N HIS A 693 37.72 -18.99 -3.13
CA HIS A 693 37.71 -19.13 -1.66
C HIS A 693 36.50 -18.45 -0.98
N ASP A 694 35.97 -17.40 -1.59
CA ASP A 694 34.76 -16.67 -1.21
C ASP A 694 33.45 -17.38 -1.62
N GLN A 695 33.53 -18.41 -2.47
CA GLN A 695 32.37 -19.08 -3.11
C GLN A 695 32.17 -20.52 -2.63
N MET A 696 32.58 -20.82 -1.40
CA MET A 696 32.45 -22.15 -0.78
C MET A 696 32.07 -22.04 0.71
N PHE A 697 31.37 -23.05 1.24
CA PHE A 697 31.08 -23.13 2.67
C PHE A 697 31.91 -24.26 3.30
N VAL A 698 32.90 -23.87 4.11
CA VAL A 698 33.84 -24.78 4.77
C VAL A 698 33.24 -25.28 6.09
N PHE A 699 33.18 -26.60 6.27
CA PHE A 699 32.63 -27.23 7.49
C PHE A 699 33.42 -28.47 7.91
N GLN A 700 33.31 -28.87 9.18
CA GLN A 700 33.87 -30.12 9.70
C GLN A 700 32.86 -31.27 9.61
N GLU A 701 33.34 -32.49 9.35
CA GLU A 701 32.48 -33.68 9.20
C GLU A 701 31.68 -34.01 10.48
N SER A 702 32.17 -33.61 11.66
CA SER A 702 31.46 -33.74 12.94
C SER A 702 30.21 -32.88 13.03
N ASP A 703 30.23 -31.71 12.41
CA ASP A 703 29.25 -30.64 12.64
C ASP A 703 28.13 -30.70 11.58
N LEU A 704 28.37 -31.43 10.48
CA LEU A 704 27.47 -31.67 9.36
C LEU A 704 26.03 -31.99 9.78
N ASP A 705 25.84 -32.90 10.74
CA ASP A 705 24.50 -33.33 11.15
C ASP A 705 23.71 -32.21 11.87
N THR A 706 24.42 -31.41 12.68
CA THR A 706 23.89 -30.24 13.40
C THR A 706 23.57 -29.10 12.43
N ILE A 707 24.48 -28.84 11.48
CA ILE A 707 24.29 -27.84 10.42
C ILE A 707 23.05 -28.19 9.59
N LEU A 708 22.92 -29.44 9.14
CA LEU A 708 21.76 -29.87 8.38
C LEU A 708 20.47 -29.90 9.23
N ASP A 709 20.52 -30.17 10.53
CA ASP A 709 19.33 -30.05 11.39
C ASP A 709 18.86 -28.61 11.58
N ILE A 710 19.77 -27.64 11.67
CA ILE A 710 19.40 -26.22 11.74
C ILE A 710 18.71 -25.78 10.43
N VAL A 711 19.25 -26.18 9.29
CA VAL A 711 18.84 -25.64 7.98
C VAL A 711 17.75 -26.44 7.27
N ILE A 712 17.58 -27.73 7.59
CA ILE A 712 16.57 -28.60 6.98
C ILE A 712 15.47 -28.94 7.99
N THR A 713 15.84 -29.46 9.17
CA THR A 713 14.87 -30.03 10.12
C THR A 713 14.15 -28.97 10.97
N ASN A 714 14.88 -27.95 11.42
CA ASN A 714 14.39 -26.92 12.35
C ASN A 714 14.11 -25.57 11.65
N MET A 715 14.41 -25.44 10.36
CA MET A 715 14.18 -24.22 9.60
C MET A 715 12.68 -24.05 9.33
N THR A 716 12.09 -23.02 9.91
CA THR A 716 10.74 -22.58 9.56
C THR A 716 10.77 -21.79 8.25
N PRO A 717 9.79 -21.96 7.34
CA PRO A 717 9.72 -21.20 6.09
C PRO A 717 9.74 -19.69 6.32
N GLN A 718 10.77 -19.01 5.83
CA GLN A 718 10.98 -17.56 5.98
C GLN A 718 10.44 -16.78 4.78
N ARG A 719 10.11 -15.50 4.99
CA ARG A 719 9.65 -14.59 3.93
C ARG A 719 10.74 -13.79 3.26
N SER A 720 11.79 -13.39 3.99
CA SER A 720 12.79 -12.46 3.47
C SER A 720 13.47 -13.04 2.22
N PRO A 721 13.56 -12.28 1.11
CA PRO A 721 14.12 -12.79 -0.16
C PRO A 721 15.52 -13.39 -0.02
N THR A 722 16.31 -12.87 0.92
CA THR A 722 17.65 -13.32 1.28
C THR A 722 17.70 -14.63 2.06
N GLN A 723 16.65 -14.97 2.84
CA GLN A 723 16.61 -16.19 3.67
C GLN A 723 15.88 -17.36 2.99
N LYS A 724 14.95 -17.10 2.06
CA LYS A 724 14.25 -18.15 1.30
C LYS A 724 15.19 -19.21 0.66
N PRO A 725 16.31 -18.83 -0.02
CA PRO A 725 17.18 -19.80 -0.69
C PRO A 725 18.27 -20.39 0.21
N VAL A 726 18.34 -20.01 1.50
CA VAL A 726 19.45 -20.41 2.40
C VAL A 726 19.69 -21.93 2.45
N PRO A 727 18.67 -22.81 2.50
CA PRO A 727 18.88 -24.25 2.42
C PRO A 727 19.55 -24.70 1.11
N ALA A 728 19.08 -24.22 -0.04
CA ALA A 728 19.70 -24.53 -1.33
C ALA A 728 21.13 -23.98 -1.42
N ASN A 729 21.34 -22.73 -0.99
CA ASN A 729 22.65 -22.05 -1.02
C ASN A 729 23.68 -22.79 -0.15
N MET A 730 23.33 -23.14 1.10
CA MET A 730 24.27 -23.78 2.01
C MET A 730 24.61 -25.22 1.58
N ILE A 731 23.62 -25.99 1.10
CA ILE A 731 23.89 -27.35 0.56
C ILE A 731 24.79 -27.26 -0.68
N PHE A 732 24.55 -26.29 -1.57
CA PHE A 732 25.37 -26.09 -2.77
C PHE A 732 26.79 -25.61 -2.46
N LEU A 733 26.96 -24.58 -1.64
CA LEU A 733 28.28 -24.05 -1.25
C LEU A 733 29.09 -25.07 -0.45
N GLY A 734 28.43 -25.88 0.38
CA GLY A 734 29.05 -27.03 1.05
C GLY A 734 29.44 -28.15 0.08
N ALA A 735 28.64 -28.38 -0.97
CA ALA A 735 28.97 -29.34 -2.04
C ALA A 735 30.16 -28.87 -2.88
N ARG A 736 30.29 -27.56 -3.19
CA ARG A 736 31.49 -27.00 -3.84
C ARG A 736 32.74 -27.25 -3.00
N TYR A 737 32.73 -26.90 -1.70
CA TYR A 737 33.84 -27.20 -0.79
C TYR A 737 34.17 -28.71 -0.78
N ALA A 738 33.17 -29.57 -0.60
CA ALA A 738 33.37 -31.01 -0.50
C ALA A 738 33.93 -31.64 -1.79
N HIS A 739 33.53 -31.13 -2.96
CA HIS A 739 33.98 -31.61 -4.27
C HIS A 739 35.39 -31.13 -4.62
N TYR A 740 35.66 -29.83 -4.50
CA TYR A 740 36.90 -29.20 -4.98
C TYR A 740 38.06 -29.27 -3.98
N HIS A 741 37.79 -29.27 -2.67
CA HIS A 741 38.82 -29.11 -1.63
C HIS A 741 38.87 -30.22 -0.56
N ALA A 742 37.91 -31.16 -0.53
CA ALA A 742 37.88 -32.23 0.46
C ALA A 742 37.90 -33.65 -0.16
N SER A 743 36.79 -34.39 -0.13
CA SER A 743 36.73 -35.77 -0.63
C SER A 743 35.36 -36.12 -1.24
N PRO A 744 35.32 -37.01 -2.26
CA PRO A 744 34.06 -37.53 -2.80
C PRO A 744 33.19 -38.24 -1.76
N GLU A 745 33.80 -38.82 -0.72
CA GLU A 745 33.08 -39.46 0.38
C GLU A 745 32.33 -38.43 1.24
N LEU A 746 32.95 -37.28 1.53
CA LEU A 746 32.30 -36.18 2.25
C LEU A 746 31.15 -35.57 1.42
N LEU A 747 31.36 -35.39 0.11
CA LEU A 747 30.33 -34.92 -0.81
C LEU A 747 29.11 -35.88 -0.82
N ALA A 748 29.36 -37.18 -0.96
CA ALA A 748 28.30 -38.19 -0.91
C ALA A 748 27.57 -38.18 0.44
N LYS A 749 28.30 -38.08 1.56
CA LYS A 749 27.73 -38.02 2.92
C LYS A 749 26.84 -36.78 3.11
N LEU A 750 27.31 -35.60 2.70
CA LEU A 750 26.54 -34.35 2.73
C LEU A 750 25.22 -34.49 1.95
N LEU A 751 25.31 -34.91 0.68
CA LEU A 751 24.15 -34.97 -0.21
C LEU A 751 23.13 -36.03 0.24
N ILE A 752 23.56 -37.25 0.61
CA ILE A 752 22.65 -38.30 1.10
C ILE A 752 21.96 -37.85 2.40
N THR A 753 22.72 -37.32 3.36
CA THR A 753 22.16 -36.88 4.65
C THR A 753 21.18 -35.71 4.48
N ALA A 754 21.47 -34.79 3.54
CA ALA A 754 20.55 -33.71 3.19
C ALA A 754 19.27 -34.25 2.55
N MET A 755 19.36 -35.15 1.56
CA MET A 755 18.19 -35.78 0.92
C MET A 755 17.29 -36.49 1.95
N ASP A 756 17.89 -37.31 2.82
CA ASP A 756 17.16 -38.04 3.86
C ASP A 756 16.42 -37.08 4.81
N LYS A 757 17.05 -35.97 5.25
CA LYS A 757 16.39 -34.97 6.10
C LYS A 757 15.28 -34.23 5.37
N ILE A 758 15.46 -33.86 4.09
CA ILE A 758 14.42 -33.18 3.29
C ILE A 758 13.20 -34.10 3.12
N ASN A 759 13.43 -35.37 2.74
CA ASN A 759 12.37 -36.38 2.61
C ASN A 759 11.60 -36.54 3.94
N ASN A 760 12.31 -36.65 5.07
CA ASN A 760 11.69 -36.73 6.40
C ASN A 760 10.81 -35.51 6.73
N VAL A 761 11.19 -34.29 6.31
CA VAL A 761 10.38 -33.08 6.53
C VAL A 761 9.14 -33.08 5.63
N VAL A 762 9.31 -33.40 4.34
CA VAL A 762 8.20 -33.49 3.37
C VAL A 762 7.19 -34.56 3.79
N GLU A 763 7.64 -35.74 4.23
CA GLU A 763 6.77 -36.82 4.74
C GLU A 763 5.99 -36.43 6.00
N ARG A 764 6.59 -35.66 6.92
CA ARG A 764 5.90 -35.19 8.14
C ARG A 764 4.85 -34.12 7.82
N HIS A 765 5.06 -33.33 6.77
CA HIS A 765 4.27 -32.14 6.45
C HIS A 765 3.50 -32.25 5.12
N GLN A 766 3.09 -33.46 4.73
CA GLN A 766 2.34 -33.78 3.50
C GLN A 766 1.03 -32.98 3.27
N TRP A 767 0.51 -32.30 4.29
CA TRP A 767 -0.74 -31.51 4.24
C TRP A 767 -0.52 -30.01 4.47
N ASP A 768 0.75 -29.57 4.54
CA ASP A 768 1.12 -28.17 4.71
C ASP A 768 1.64 -27.59 3.40
N MET A 769 0.76 -26.87 2.71
CA MET A 769 1.07 -26.19 1.45
C MET A 769 2.29 -25.25 1.54
N THR A 770 2.56 -24.65 2.70
CA THR A 770 3.68 -23.70 2.86
C THR A 770 5.03 -24.40 2.92
N ILE A 771 5.13 -25.49 3.68
CA ILE A 771 6.35 -26.30 3.78
C ILE A 771 6.61 -27.01 2.45
N LEU A 772 5.56 -27.51 1.78
CA LEU A 772 5.69 -28.10 0.44
C LEU A 772 6.15 -27.07 -0.60
N ALA A 773 5.59 -25.85 -0.62
CA ALA A 773 6.03 -24.79 -1.54
C ALA A 773 7.47 -24.30 -1.25
N PHE A 774 7.84 -24.17 0.03
CA PHE A 774 9.20 -23.82 0.46
C PHE A 774 10.24 -24.84 -0.01
N TRP A 775 9.98 -26.14 0.18
CA TRP A 775 10.84 -27.20 -0.32
C TRP A 775 10.79 -27.37 -1.83
N MET A 776 9.66 -27.06 -2.49
CA MET A 776 9.59 -27.03 -3.95
C MET A 776 10.53 -26.00 -4.54
N SER A 777 10.53 -24.79 -3.98
CA SER A 777 11.45 -23.72 -4.37
C SER A 777 12.91 -24.12 -4.15
N ASN A 778 13.28 -24.49 -2.91
CA ASN A 778 14.66 -24.88 -2.57
C ASN A 778 15.17 -26.10 -3.36
N ALA A 779 14.34 -27.13 -3.59
CA ALA A 779 14.73 -28.29 -4.37
C ALA A 779 14.96 -27.96 -5.86
N THR A 780 14.10 -27.12 -6.47
CA THR A 780 14.30 -26.69 -7.86
C THR A 780 15.50 -25.77 -8.04
N LEU A 781 15.76 -24.89 -7.07
CA LEU A 781 16.92 -23.99 -7.05
C LEU A 781 18.24 -24.77 -6.84
N LEU A 782 18.27 -25.72 -5.92
CA LEU A 782 19.43 -26.62 -5.74
C LEU A 782 19.70 -27.45 -7.00
N LEU A 783 18.65 -27.95 -7.68
CA LEU A 783 18.78 -28.65 -8.95
C LEU A 783 19.32 -27.74 -10.08
N HIS A 784 19.01 -26.44 -10.05
CA HIS A 784 19.58 -25.46 -10.97
C HIS A 784 21.08 -25.27 -10.70
N TYR A 785 21.48 -25.00 -9.45
CA TYR A 785 22.89 -24.77 -9.10
C TYR A 785 23.79 -25.97 -9.44
N LEU A 786 23.34 -27.19 -9.10
CA LEU A 786 24.07 -28.43 -9.44
C LEU A 786 24.19 -28.71 -10.95
N LYS A 787 23.38 -28.04 -11.78
CA LYS A 787 23.46 -28.12 -13.25
C LYS A 787 24.18 -26.94 -13.90
N LYS A 788 24.46 -25.87 -13.15
CA LYS A 788 25.15 -24.67 -13.64
C LYS A 788 26.65 -24.68 -13.34
N ASP A 789 27.08 -25.39 -12.28
CA ASP A 789 28.50 -25.60 -11.95
C ASP A 789 29.12 -26.74 -12.77
N ASP A 790 30.23 -26.44 -13.46
CA ASP A 790 30.86 -27.34 -14.45
C ASP A 790 31.41 -28.64 -13.84
N GLY A 791 31.84 -28.63 -12.56
CA GLY A 791 32.37 -29.83 -11.90
C GLY A 791 31.28 -30.67 -11.22
N LEU A 792 30.35 -30.01 -10.54
CA LEU A 792 29.27 -30.68 -9.81
C LEU A 792 28.24 -31.34 -10.73
N VAL A 793 28.06 -30.87 -11.97
CA VAL A 793 27.06 -31.45 -12.89
C VAL A 793 27.35 -32.90 -13.25
N GLU A 794 28.63 -33.27 -13.42
CA GLU A 794 29.03 -34.67 -13.66
C GLU A 794 29.07 -35.49 -12.35
N ALA A 795 29.57 -34.88 -11.28
CA ALA A 795 29.76 -35.55 -9.98
C ALA A 795 28.45 -35.90 -9.26
N THR A 796 27.38 -35.12 -9.47
CA THR A 796 26.13 -35.24 -8.70
C THR A 796 24.96 -35.85 -9.48
N THR A 797 25.19 -36.43 -10.66
CA THR A 797 24.14 -36.99 -11.56
C THR A 797 23.09 -37.88 -10.86
N GLY A 798 23.51 -38.78 -9.96
CA GLY A 798 22.60 -39.64 -9.21
C GLY A 798 21.71 -38.87 -8.22
N PHE A 799 22.27 -37.85 -7.55
CA PHE A 799 21.54 -36.97 -6.64
C PHE A 799 20.58 -36.04 -7.41
N GLN A 800 20.98 -35.54 -8.58
CA GLN A 800 20.08 -34.75 -9.46
C GLN A 800 18.84 -35.55 -9.89
N ALA A 801 18.98 -36.87 -10.10
CA ALA A 801 17.86 -37.75 -10.40
C ALA A 801 16.93 -37.95 -9.18
N GLN A 802 17.49 -38.17 -7.99
CA GLN A 802 16.71 -38.27 -6.75
C GLN A 802 15.97 -36.95 -6.43
N LEU A 803 16.64 -35.80 -6.63
CA LEU A 803 16.05 -34.49 -6.44
C LEU A 803 14.92 -34.21 -7.44
N ALA A 804 15.04 -34.70 -8.69
CA ALA A 804 13.97 -34.67 -9.68
C ALA A 804 12.77 -35.55 -9.29
N GLU A 805 13.00 -36.73 -8.70
CA GLU A 805 11.93 -37.60 -8.17
C GLU A 805 11.22 -36.96 -6.98
N LEU A 806 11.96 -36.37 -6.04
CA LEU A 806 11.41 -35.60 -4.91
C LEU A 806 10.58 -34.40 -5.37
N ILE A 807 11.02 -33.65 -6.39
CA ILE A 807 10.25 -32.54 -6.95
C ILE A 807 8.91 -33.05 -7.52
N ASN A 808 8.89 -34.21 -8.19
CA ASN A 808 7.65 -34.82 -8.66
C ASN A 808 6.75 -35.30 -7.50
N GLU A 809 7.33 -35.81 -6.40
CA GLU A 809 6.55 -36.19 -5.22
C GLU A 809 5.90 -34.98 -4.52
N ILE A 810 6.66 -33.90 -4.28
CA ILE A 810 6.13 -32.66 -3.69
C ILE A 810 5.02 -32.06 -4.58
N PHE A 811 5.18 -32.09 -5.92
CA PHE A 811 4.14 -31.70 -6.87
C PHE A 811 2.83 -32.49 -6.66
N ILE A 812 2.92 -33.82 -6.51
CA ILE A 812 1.76 -34.69 -6.23
C ILE A 812 1.12 -34.35 -4.87
N LEU A 813 1.91 -34.08 -3.84
CA LEU A 813 1.42 -33.70 -2.50
C LEU A 813 0.68 -32.35 -2.50
N ILE A 814 1.25 -31.34 -3.18
CA ILE A 814 0.62 -30.03 -3.37
C ILE A 814 -0.75 -30.16 -4.05
N VAL A 815 -0.82 -30.91 -5.16
CA VAL A 815 -2.07 -31.17 -5.87
C VAL A 815 -3.10 -31.84 -4.93
N ARG A 816 -2.72 -32.91 -4.23
CA ARG A 816 -3.62 -33.64 -3.33
C ARG A 816 -4.15 -32.80 -2.18
N ASP A 817 -3.35 -31.92 -1.58
CA ASP A 817 -3.84 -31.05 -0.51
C ASP A 817 -4.83 -29.99 -1.05
N ALA A 818 -4.57 -29.42 -2.22
CA ALA A 818 -5.49 -28.50 -2.87
C ALA A 818 -6.81 -29.17 -3.29
N GLU A 819 -6.76 -30.37 -3.90
CA GLU A 819 -7.94 -31.19 -4.22
C GLU A 819 -8.78 -31.48 -2.96
N ARG A 820 -8.16 -31.94 -1.88
CA ARG A 820 -8.79 -32.21 -0.57
C ARG A 820 -9.51 -30.98 0.01
N ARG A 821 -9.02 -29.77 -0.25
CA ARG A 821 -9.63 -28.52 0.24
C ARG A 821 -10.80 -28.08 -0.65
N LEU A 822 -10.62 -28.15 -1.97
CA LEU A 822 -11.66 -27.84 -2.95
C LEU A 822 -12.87 -28.77 -2.80
N ASP A 823 -12.64 -30.06 -2.56
CA ASP A 823 -13.68 -31.09 -2.38
C ASP A 823 -14.74 -30.70 -1.36
N LYS A 824 -14.31 -30.21 -0.19
CA LYS A 824 -15.18 -29.80 0.94
C LYS A 824 -16.20 -28.71 0.58
N VAL A 825 -15.90 -27.87 -0.41
CA VAL A 825 -16.75 -26.73 -0.80
C VAL A 825 -17.45 -26.92 -2.15
N LEU A 826 -17.02 -27.91 -2.95
CA LEU A 826 -17.40 -28.04 -4.36
C LEU A 826 -18.91 -28.19 -4.58
N ASP A 827 -19.58 -29.05 -3.82
CA ASP A 827 -21.03 -29.28 -3.93
C ASP A 827 -21.87 -28.03 -3.63
N PRO A 828 -21.78 -27.43 -2.42
CA PRO A 828 -22.62 -26.29 -2.08
C PRO A 828 -22.24 -25.03 -2.88
N ALA A 829 -20.99 -24.91 -3.35
CA ALA A 829 -20.55 -23.79 -4.17
C ALA A 829 -20.96 -23.89 -5.65
N MET A 830 -20.83 -25.07 -6.28
CA MET A 830 -20.99 -25.21 -7.74
C MET A 830 -22.30 -25.88 -8.16
N LEU A 831 -22.79 -26.86 -7.39
CA LEU A 831 -23.97 -27.65 -7.75
C LEU A 831 -25.26 -27.14 -7.10
N GLU A 832 -25.17 -26.62 -5.87
CA GLU A 832 -26.34 -26.17 -5.12
C GLU A 832 -26.54 -24.64 -5.12
N HIS A 833 -25.49 -23.83 -5.33
CA HIS A 833 -25.57 -22.37 -5.29
C HIS A 833 -26.48 -21.78 -6.38
N GLU A 834 -27.57 -21.14 -5.99
CA GLU A 834 -28.57 -20.53 -6.89
C GLU A 834 -28.29 -19.04 -7.16
N THR A 835 -27.92 -18.71 -8.39
CA THR A 835 -27.60 -17.34 -8.86
C THR A 835 -28.84 -16.51 -9.22
N ILE A 836 -29.96 -17.15 -9.55
CA ILE A 836 -31.20 -16.51 -10.00
C ILE A 836 -32.33 -16.86 -8.99
N PRO A 837 -32.90 -15.87 -8.29
CA PRO A 837 -34.02 -16.12 -7.38
C PRO A 837 -35.26 -16.64 -8.11
N GLY A 838 -35.83 -17.76 -7.63
CA GLY A 838 -37.08 -18.34 -8.13
C GLY A 838 -36.99 -19.78 -8.66
N PHE A 839 -35.80 -20.39 -8.70
CA PHE A 839 -35.66 -21.78 -9.14
C PHE A 839 -36.08 -22.84 -8.09
N GLU A 840 -36.35 -22.46 -6.85
CA GLU A 840 -36.90 -23.37 -5.82
C GLU A 840 -38.32 -23.89 -6.17
N ASP A 841 -39.11 -23.15 -6.96
CA ASP A 841 -40.54 -23.42 -7.23
C ASP A 841 -40.81 -24.29 -8.49
N ILE A 842 -39.77 -24.86 -9.12
CA ILE A 842 -39.93 -25.67 -10.34
C ILE A 842 -40.68 -26.98 -10.03
N THR A 843 -41.74 -27.22 -10.80
CA THR A 843 -42.47 -28.50 -10.76
C THR A 843 -42.04 -29.42 -11.90
N PHE A 844 -41.89 -30.71 -11.59
CA PHE A 844 -41.48 -31.74 -12.54
C PHE A 844 -42.66 -32.65 -12.87
N GLN A 845 -42.71 -33.18 -14.09
CA GLN A 845 -43.93 -33.81 -14.66
C GLN A 845 -44.49 -34.99 -13.85
N ASN A 846 -43.64 -35.69 -13.09
CA ASN A 846 -44.01 -36.86 -12.30
C ASN A 846 -44.17 -36.58 -10.79
N GLU A 847 -44.05 -35.33 -10.32
CA GLU A 847 -44.24 -35.02 -8.89
C GLU A 847 -45.70 -34.72 -8.54
N TRP A 848 -46.30 -35.53 -7.66
CA TRP A 848 -47.64 -35.31 -7.08
C TRP A 848 -47.68 -34.17 -6.03
N LYS A 849 -47.17 -32.98 -6.39
CA LYS A 849 -47.21 -31.77 -5.53
C LYS A 849 -48.32 -30.78 -5.89
N LEU A 850 -49.20 -31.10 -6.87
CA LEU A 850 -50.29 -30.23 -7.35
C LEU A 850 -51.28 -29.72 -6.27
N PHE A 851 -51.29 -30.31 -5.07
CA PHE A 851 -52.21 -29.94 -3.98
C PHE A 851 -51.59 -29.14 -2.82
N LYS A 852 -50.29 -28.80 -2.85
CA LYS A 852 -49.73 -27.84 -1.88
C LYS A 852 -49.90 -26.41 -2.41
N ARG A 853 -50.61 -25.59 -1.64
CA ARG A 853 -50.89 -24.17 -1.91
C ARG A 853 -49.57 -23.43 -2.16
N LYS A 854 -49.43 -22.77 -3.32
CA LYS A 854 -48.27 -21.91 -3.62
C LYS A 854 -48.02 -20.96 -2.46
N LYS A 855 -46.79 -20.90 -1.99
CA LYS A 855 -46.33 -19.85 -1.08
C LYS A 855 -46.14 -18.63 -1.97
N GLU A 856 -47.00 -17.63 -1.86
CA GLU A 856 -46.81 -16.37 -2.60
C GLU A 856 -45.49 -15.74 -2.14
N VAL A 857 -44.47 -15.82 -3.01
CA VAL A 857 -43.28 -15.00 -2.89
C VAL A 857 -43.75 -13.57 -3.11
N LYS A 858 -43.81 -12.77 -2.04
CA LYS A 858 -43.92 -11.31 -2.19
C LYS A 858 -42.76 -10.87 -3.06
N GLU A 859 -43.04 -10.29 -4.22
CA GLU A 859 -42.02 -9.61 -5.02
C GLU A 859 -41.32 -8.61 -4.09
N GLU A 860 -40.01 -8.77 -3.92
CA GLU A 860 -39.26 -7.80 -3.15
C GLU A 860 -39.25 -6.47 -3.91
N PRO A 861 -39.61 -5.35 -3.26
CA PRO A 861 -39.61 -4.05 -3.92
C PRO A 861 -38.23 -3.77 -4.52
N LEU A 862 -38.20 -3.11 -5.68
CA LEU A 862 -36.98 -2.88 -6.48
C LEU A 862 -35.81 -2.29 -5.64
N GLU A 863 -36.13 -1.48 -4.62
CA GLU A 863 -35.20 -0.91 -3.63
C GLU A 863 -34.38 -1.94 -2.83
N LYS A 864 -34.83 -3.20 -2.72
CA LYS A 864 -34.08 -4.27 -2.04
C LYS A 864 -33.02 -4.93 -2.93
N ARG A 865 -33.21 -4.95 -4.25
CA ARG A 865 -32.19 -5.47 -5.18
C ARG A 865 -30.91 -4.64 -5.20
N LEU A 866 -31.00 -3.38 -4.77
CA LEU A 866 -29.87 -2.45 -4.66
C LEU A 866 -29.21 -2.46 -3.28
N ARG A 867 -29.71 -3.23 -2.31
CA ARG A 867 -29.04 -3.41 -1.01
C ARG A 867 -27.99 -4.51 -1.12
N PRO A 868 -26.79 -4.34 -0.54
CA PRO A 868 -25.82 -5.43 -0.47
C PRO A 868 -26.44 -6.65 0.23
N PRO A 869 -26.17 -7.88 -0.24
CA PRO A 869 -26.72 -9.09 0.35
C PRO A 869 -26.31 -9.20 1.82
N SER A 870 -27.24 -9.67 2.66
CA SER A 870 -27.03 -9.78 4.11
C SER A 870 -25.83 -10.67 4.45
N PRO A 871 -25.16 -10.51 5.61
CA PRO A 871 -24.02 -11.35 5.99
C PRO A 871 -24.33 -12.86 5.94
N LYS A 872 -25.56 -13.27 6.29
CA LYS A 872 -26.02 -14.67 6.18
C LYS A 872 -26.27 -15.15 4.75
N GLN A 873 -26.48 -14.25 3.79
CA GLN A 873 -26.50 -14.56 2.35
C GLN A 873 -25.09 -14.55 1.75
N ARG A 874 -24.19 -13.66 2.21
CA ARG A 874 -22.77 -13.62 1.83
C ARG A 874 -21.99 -14.85 2.32
N ALA A 875 -22.35 -15.37 3.49
CA ALA A 875 -21.76 -16.57 4.08
C ALA A 875 -22.35 -17.90 3.52
N LYS A 876 -23.26 -17.85 2.54
CA LYS A 876 -23.63 -19.06 1.79
C LYS A 876 -22.46 -19.46 0.88
N PRO A 877 -22.06 -20.74 0.83
CA PRO A 877 -21.08 -21.20 -0.15
C PRO A 877 -21.49 -20.77 -1.56
N SER A 878 -20.51 -20.31 -2.32
CA SER A 878 -20.69 -19.74 -3.65
C SER A 878 -19.50 -20.12 -4.55
N PRO A 879 -19.62 -20.00 -5.88
CA PRO A 879 -18.50 -20.29 -6.78
C PRO A 879 -17.22 -19.50 -6.44
N ARG A 880 -17.37 -18.32 -5.77
CA ARG A 880 -16.24 -17.53 -5.26
C ARG A 880 -15.37 -18.26 -4.23
N ASN A 881 -15.91 -19.24 -3.49
CA ASN A 881 -15.11 -20.04 -2.56
C ASN A 881 -14.16 -20.99 -3.29
N VAL A 882 -14.57 -21.53 -4.44
CA VAL A 882 -13.72 -22.38 -5.29
C VAL A 882 -12.63 -21.54 -5.95
N THR A 883 -12.97 -20.37 -6.48
CA THR A 883 -11.98 -19.46 -7.06
C THR A 883 -11.04 -18.86 -6.01
N SER A 884 -11.53 -18.60 -4.79
CA SER A 884 -10.70 -18.19 -3.65
C SER A 884 -9.61 -19.22 -3.38
N LEU A 885 -9.96 -20.49 -3.17
CA LEU A 885 -8.99 -21.58 -2.89
C LEU A 885 -7.97 -21.78 -4.03
N LEU A 886 -8.38 -21.63 -5.30
CA LEU A 886 -7.46 -21.65 -6.43
C LEU A 886 -6.47 -20.47 -6.38
N SER A 887 -6.97 -19.24 -6.15
CA SER A 887 -6.12 -18.06 -5.92
C SER A 887 -5.21 -18.22 -4.70
N SER A 888 -5.67 -18.85 -3.62
CA SER A 888 -4.87 -19.12 -2.42
C SER A 888 -3.72 -20.07 -2.71
N THR A 889 -3.98 -21.12 -3.51
CA THR A 889 -2.96 -22.09 -3.91
C THR A 889 -1.89 -21.42 -4.79
N LEU A 890 -2.31 -20.61 -5.77
CA LEU A 890 -1.39 -19.78 -6.56
C LEU A 890 -0.56 -18.82 -5.70
N PHE A 891 -1.17 -18.19 -4.69
CA PHE A 891 -0.48 -17.26 -3.80
C PHE A 891 0.67 -17.92 -3.05
N VAL A 892 0.44 -19.07 -2.41
CA VAL A 892 1.49 -19.73 -1.61
C VAL A 892 2.66 -20.16 -2.50
N LEU A 893 2.39 -20.60 -3.73
CA LEU A 893 3.42 -20.93 -4.72
C LEU A 893 4.22 -19.69 -5.16
N ASP A 894 3.56 -18.56 -5.42
CA ASP A 894 4.23 -17.29 -5.72
C ASP A 894 5.06 -16.78 -4.54
N LEU A 895 4.54 -16.88 -3.30
CA LEU A 895 5.17 -16.36 -2.08
C LEU A 895 6.54 -16.99 -1.83
N TYR A 896 6.70 -18.27 -2.15
CA TYR A 896 7.98 -18.99 -2.04
C TYR A 896 8.80 -19.00 -3.33
N ASP A 897 8.47 -18.16 -4.32
CA ASP A 897 9.19 -18.06 -5.60
C ASP A 897 9.25 -19.39 -6.40
N VAL A 898 8.18 -20.21 -6.37
CA VAL A 898 8.11 -21.48 -7.12
C VAL A 898 8.09 -21.23 -8.63
N HIS A 899 8.83 -22.04 -9.40
CA HIS A 899 8.98 -21.88 -10.84
C HIS A 899 7.64 -21.89 -11.60
N SER A 900 7.42 -20.87 -12.45
CA SER A 900 6.22 -20.63 -13.27
C SER A 900 5.65 -21.88 -13.99
N VAL A 901 6.53 -22.66 -14.64
CA VAL A 901 6.25 -23.93 -15.31
C VAL A 901 5.57 -24.96 -14.41
N ILE A 902 5.99 -25.06 -13.14
CA ILE A 902 5.39 -25.99 -12.17
C ILE A 902 4.03 -25.45 -11.73
N ILE A 903 3.91 -24.13 -11.48
CA ILE A 903 2.63 -23.48 -11.14
C ILE A 903 1.59 -23.69 -12.25
N ALA A 904 1.97 -23.56 -13.53
CA ALA A 904 1.08 -23.79 -14.66
C ALA A 904 0.56 -25.24 -14.71
N GLN A 905 1.43 -26.22 -14.45
CA GLN A 905 1.06 -27.64 -14.39
C GLN A 905 0.14 -27.96 -13.20
N ILE A 906 0.42 -27.41 -12.00
CA ILE A 906 -0.45 -27.55 -10.82
C ILE A 906 -1.83 -26.99 -11.16
N THR A 907 -1.88 -25.81 -11.77
CA THR A 907 -3.14 -25.14 -12.15
C THR A 907 -3.94 -25.97 -13.17
N SER A 908 -3.27 -26.50 -14.20
CA SER A 908 -3.92 -27.37 -15.20
C SER A 908 -4.47 -28.66 -14.58
N GLN A 909 -3.71 -29.29 -13.68
CA GLN A 909 -4.15 -30.49 -12.93
C GLN A 909 -5.37 -30.20 -12.05
N LEU A 910 -5.39 -29.10 -11.29
CA LEU A 910 -6.54 -28.74 -10.45
C LEU A 910 -7.80 -28.43 -11.27
N ILE A 911 -7.65 -27.80 -12.43
CA ILE A 911 -8.78 -27.56 -13.34
C ILE A 911 -9.26 -28.88 -13.99
N TYR A 912 -8.36 -29.81 -14.33
CA TYR A 912 -8.71 -31.16 -14.76
C TYR A 912 -9.53 -31.89 -13.71
N TRP A 913 -9.05 -31.92 -12.46
CA TRP A 913 -9.73 -32.57 -11.34
C TRP A 913 -11.13 -31.96 -11.11
N LEU A 914 -11.23 -30.62 -11.05
CA LEU A 914 -12.51 -29.92 -10.92
C LEU A 914 -13.49 -30.28 -12.06
N GLY A 915 -13.00 -30.34 -13.30
CA GLY A 915 -13.79 -30.74 -14.47
C GLY A 915 -14.27 -32.19 -14.38
N ALA A 916 -13.39 -33.13 -14.06
CA ALA A 916 -13.73 -34.55 -13.93
C ALA A 916 -14.72 -34.80 -12.78
N GLU A 917 -14.52 -34.14 -11.64
CA GLU A 917 -15.33 -34.35 -10.45
C GLU A 917 -16.73 -33.72 -10.58
N LEU A 918 -16.83 -32.49 -11.10
CA LEU A 918 -18.13 -31.89 -11.43
C LEU A 918 -18.89 -32.72 -12.48
N PHE A 919 -18.20 -33.25 -13.49
CA PHE A 919 -18.80 -34.15 -14.47
C PHE A 919 -19.42 -35.38 -13.79
N ASN A 920 -18.64 -36.05 -12.95
CA ASN A 920 -19.05 -37.27 -12.28
C ASN A 920 -20.23 -37.05 -11.33
N ARG A 921 -20.23 -35.97 -10.54
CA ARG A 921 -21.34 -35.66 -9.62
C ARG A 921 -22.65 -35.35 -10.35
N ILE A 922 -22.59 -34.69 -11.51
CA ILE A 922 -23.78 -34.43 -12.35
C ILE A 922 -24.28 -35.72 -13.00
N MET A 923 -23.38 -36.58 -13.48
CA MET A 923 -23.70 -37.85 -14.14
C MET A 923 -24.29 -38.90 -13.20
N SER A 924 -23.79 -38.97 -11.96
CA SER A 924 -24.26 -39.93 -10.95
C SER A 924 -25.56 -39.49 -10.27
N ASN A 925 -25.82 -38.18 -10.12
CA ASN A 925 -27.00 -37.71 -9.39
C ASN A 925 -28.08 -37.13 -10.31
N ARG A 926 -29.18 -37.87 -10.45
CA ARG A 926 -30.38 -37.50 -11.23
C ARG A 926 -30.98 -36.12 -10.86
N LYS A 927 -30.74 -35.61 -9.64
CA LYS A 927 -31.16 -34.27 -9.20
C LYS A 927 -30.66 -33.15 -10.14
N TYR A 928 -29.47 -33.33 -10.74
CA TYR A 928 -28.82 -32.31 -11.56
C TYR A 928 -29.12 -32.46 -13.07
N LEU A 929 -29.71 -33.59 -13.49
CA LEU A 929 -30.09 -33.87 -14.88
C LEU A 929 -31.43 -33.20 -15.27
N ALA A 930 -31.50 -31.88 -15.15
CA ALA A 930 -32.64 -31.03 -15.51
C ALA A 930 -32.14 -29.72 -16.15
N ARG A 931 -32.90 -29.15 -17.10
CA ARG A 931 -32.51 -27.92 -17.83
C ARG A 931 -32.12 -26.76 -16.92
N THR A 932 -32.95 -26.44 -15.94
CA THR A 932 -32.73 -25.29 -15.04
C THR A 932 -31.51 -25.48 -14.14
N LYS A 933 -31.30 -26.68 -13.58
CA LYS A 933 -30.08 -27.02 -12.86
C LYS A 933 -28.86 -27.00 -13.79
N ALA A 934 -29.00 -27.43 -15.05
CA ALA A 934 -27.92 -27.33 -16.01
C ALA A 934 -27.54 -25.87 -16.34
N MET A 935 -28.52 -24.97 -16.45
CA MET A 935 -28.28 -23.54 -16.66
C MET A 935 -27.64 -22.87 -15.43
N GLN A 936 -28.11 -23.21 -14.22
CA GLN A 936 -27.53 -22.75 -12.95
C GLN A 936 -26.06 -23.17 -12.83
N ILE A 937 -25.76 -24.46 -13.01
CA ILE A 937 -24.39 -24.97 -12.92
C ILE A 937 -23.51 -24.35 -14.02
N ARG A 938 -24.05 -24.10 -15.22
CA ARG A 938 -23.30 -23.42 -16.30
C ARG A 938 -22.90 -21.99 -15.92
N MET A 939 -23.77 -21.24 -15.24
CA MET A 939 -23.46 -19.90 -14.71
C MET A 939 -22.42 -19.95 -13.57
N ASN A 940 -22.46 -20.99 -12.74
CA ASN A 940 -21.44 -21.20 -11.71
C ASN A 940 -20.08 -21.50 -12.36
N ILE A 941 -20.04 -22.37 -13.38
CA ILE A 941 -18.80 -22.72 -14.11
C ILE A 941 -18.23 -21.53 -14.91
N SER A 942 -19.04 -20.61 -15.42
CA SER A 942 -18.47 -19.41 -16.06
C SER A 942 -17.61 -18.58 -15.10
N THR A 943 -17.86 -18.61 -13.78
CA THR A 943 -16.95 -17.94 -12.83
C THR A 943 -15.55 -18.57 -12.76
N LEU A 944 -15.42 -19.87 -13.08
CA LEU A 944 -14.12 -20.55 -13.21
C LEU A 944 -13.43 -20.18 -14.54
N GLU A 945 -14.19 -20.08 -15.63
CA GLU A 945 -13.67 -19.57 -16.91
C GLU A 945 -13.22 -18.10 -16.79
N ASP A 946 -13.97 -17.28 -16.06
CA ASP A 946 -13.65 -15.88 -15.78
C ASP A 946 -12.40 -15.76 -14.90
N TRP A 947 -12.31 -16.57 -13.84
CA TRP A 947 -11.10 -16.66 -13.00
C TRP A 947 -9.86 -17.07 -13.81
N ALA A 948 -9.99 -18.05 -14.71
CA ALA A 948 -8.90 -18.50 -15.57
C ALA A 948 -8.47 -17.41 -16.57
N ARG A 949 -9.41 -16.58 -17.05
CA ARG A 949 -9.10 -15.39 -17.88
C ARG A 949 -8.36 -14.31 -17.07
N SER A 950 -8.79 -14.04 -15.85
CA SER A 950 -8.13 -13.07 -14.96
C SER A 950 -6.77 -13.53 -14.44
N ASN A 951 -6.53 -14.84 -14.38
CA ASN A 951 -5.27 -15.45 -13.93
C ASN A 951 -4.56 -16.15 -15.10
N ASN A 952 -4.60 -15.57 -16.31
CA ASN A 952 -4.08 -16.23 -17.51
C ASN A 952 -2.54 -16.23 -17.57
N ARG A 953 -1.92 -17.17 -16.85
CA ARG A 953 -0.46 -17.35 -16.88
C ARG A 953 -0.05 -18.03 -18.19
N GLN A 954 1.00 -17.50 -18.81
CA GLN A 954 1.74 -18.20 -19.86
C GLN A 954 2.98 -18.84 -19.22
N PRO A 955 3.21 -20.16 -19.37
CA PRO A 955 4.49 -20.74 -19.01
C PRO A 955 5.58 -20.17 -19.93
N GLU A 956 6.57 -19.51 -19.33
CA GLU A 956 7.77 -19.06 -20.02
C GLU A 956 8.68 -20.28 -20.31
N HIS A 957 8.38 -20.99 -21.39
CA HIS A 957 9.29 -21.99 -21.95
C HIS A 957 10.21 -21.36 -22.99
N TYR A 958 11.49 -21.72 -22.94
CA TYR A 958 12.52 -21.21 -23.84
C TYR A 958 13.14 -22.36 -24.65
N GLU A 959 12.64 -22.58 -25.87
CA GLU A 959 13.08 -23.67 -26.75
C GLU A 959 13.69 -23.12 -28.05
N LYS A 960 14.92 -23.54 -28.38
CA LYS A 960 15.61 -23.27 -29.66
C LYS A 960 15.85 -21.78 -30.00
N GLY A 961 15.98 -20.91 -29.00
CA GLY A 961 16.35 -19.50 -29.21
C GLY A 961 15.21 -18.61 -29.70
N GLU A 962 13.98 -19.13 -29.76
CA GLU A 962 12.77 -18.33 -29.88
C GLU A 962 11.99 -18.42 -28.56
N MET A 963 11.48 -17.28 -28.08
CA MET A 963 10.58 -17.24 -26.92
C MET A 963 9.19 -17.73 -27.34
N ARG A 964 9.05 -19.05 -27.55
CA ARG A 964 7.77 -19.71 -27.83
C ARG A 964 7.21 -20.24 -26.52
N SER A 965 6.04 -19.76 -26.12
CA SER A 965 5.21 -20.36 -25.09
C SER A 965 4.76 -21.76 -25.53
N THR A 966 5.63 -22.75 -25.42
CA THR A 966 5.22 -24.14 -25.32
C THR A 966 4.63 -24.34 -23.92
N GLY A 967 3.72 -25.30 -23.76
CA GLY A 967 2.92 -25.43 -22.53
C GLY A 967 1.55 -24.77 -22.66
N GLU A 968 0.58 -25.31 -21.91
CA GLU A 968 -0.82 -24.92 -21.98
C GLU A 968 -1.08 -23.71 -21.07
N THR A 969 -1.64 -22.62 -21.61
CA THR A 969 -2.00 -21.45 -20.81
C THR A 969 -3.17 -21.76 -19.86
N THR A 970 -3.33 -21.01 -18.77
CA THR A 970 -4.43 -21.23 -17.81
C THR A 970 -5.82 -21.18 -18.48
N VAL A 971 -6.01 -20.30 -19.47
CA VAL A 971 -7.25 -20.22 -20.26
C VAL A 971 -7.45 -21.42 -21.19
N GLU A 972 -6.38 -21.95 -21.80
CA GLU A 972 -6.47 -23.15 -22.64
C GLU A 972 -6.75 -24.40 -21.81
N ALA A 973 -6.11 -24.53 -20.65
CA ALA A 973 -6.36 -25.59 -19.67
C ALA A 973 -7.84 -25.56 -19.24
N ALA A 974 -8.37 -24.39 -18.85
CA ALA A 974 -9.79 -24.21 -18.54
C ALA A 974 -10.69 -24.61 -19.72
N ARG A 975 -10.39 -24.14 -20.93
CA ARG A 975 -11.16 -24.50 -22.14
C ARG A 975 -11.14 -26.00 -22.42
N ARG A 976 -10.01 -26.67 -22.27
CA ARG A 976 -9.85 -28.11 -22.58
C ARG A 976 -10.48 -28.99 -21.51
N HIS A 977 -10.24 -28.67 -20.24
CA HIS A 977 -10.60 -29.53 -19.11
C HIS A 977 -12.04 -29.34 -18.62
N LEU A 978 -12.63 -28.14 -18.73
CA LEU A 978 -14.04 -27.92 -18.41
C LEU A 978 -14.97 -28.31 -19.58
N ALA A 979 -14.44 -28.56 -20.78
CA ALA A 979 -15.23 -28.90 -21.98
C ALA A 979 -16.22 -30.07 -21.78
N PRO A 980 -15.87 -31.21 -21.13
CA PRO A 980 -16.83 -32.29 -20.90
C PRO A 980 -18.04 -31.87 -20.07
N VAL A 981 -17.83 -31.07 -19.01
CA VAL A 981 -18.93 -30.56 -18.17
C VAL A 981 -19.76 -29.54 -18.92
N ILE A 982 -19.11 -28.60 -19.62
CA ILE A 982 -19.81 -27.55 -20.38
C ILE A 982 -20.67 -28.18 -21.49
N GLN A 983 -20.16 -29.18 -22.20
CA GLN A 983 -20.89 -29.91 -23.23
C GLN A 983 -22.03 -30.76 -22.64
N LEU A 984 -21.83 -31.38 -21.46
CA LEU A 984 -22.88 -32.09 -20.73
C LEU A 984 -24.05 -31.14 -20.37
N LEU A 985 -23.72 -29.95 -19.86
CA LEU A 985 -24.72 -28.93 -19.49
C LEU A 985 -25.40 -28.33 -20.72
N GLN A 986 -24.70 -28.20 -21.86
CA GLN A 986 -25.29 -27.80 -23.13
C GLN A 986 -26.28 -28.85 -23.65
N TRP A 987 -25.89 -30.13 -23.60
CA TRP A 987 -26.74 -31.26 -24.01
C TRP A 987 -28.06 -31.32 -23.23
N LEU A 988 -28.02 -31.16 -21.91
CA LEU A 988 -29.22 -31.11 -21.06
C LEU A 988 -30.16 -29.95 -21.40
N GLN A 989 -29.65 -28.82 -21.88
CA GLN A 989 -30.47 -27.67 -22.27
C GLN A 989 -31.14 -27.86 -23.65
N CYS A 990 -30.47 -28.57 -24.57
CA CYS A 990 -30.96 -28.82 -25.93
C CYS A 990 -32.31 -29.58 -25.99
N PHE A 991 -32.64 -30.40 -24.98
CA PHE A 991 -33.89 -31.19 -24.97
C PHE A 991 -35.14 -30.31 -25.08
N SER A 992 -35.14 -29.14 -24.44
CA SER A 992 -36.24 -28.17 -24.50
C SER A 992 -36.43 -27.50 -25.87
N SER A 993 -35.39 -27.43 -26.69
CA SER A 993 -35.39 -26.76 -28.00
C SER A 993 -35.64 -27.70 -29.19
N LEU A 994 -35.46 -29.02 -29.01
CA LEU A 994 -35.58 -29.99 -30.09
C LEU A 994 -37.04 -30.35 -30.39
N ASN A 995 -37.48 -30.05 -31.62
CA ASN A 995 -38.79 -30.50 -32.12
C ASN A 995 -38.75 -31.97 -32.54
N ALA A 996 -39.92 -32.62 -32.56
CA ALA A 996 -40.04 -34.08 -32.78
C ALA A 996 -39.47 -34.57 -34.13
N ASP A 997 -39.48 -33.70 -35.14
CA ASP A 997 -39.12 -34.00 -36.53
C ASP A 997 -37.80 -33.33 -36.98
N ASP A 998 -37.11 -32.60 -36.10
CA ASP A 998 -35.90 -31.85 -36.42
C ASP A 998 -34.61 -32.67 -36.13
N LEU A 999 -34.38 -33.67 -36.98
CA LEU A 999 -33.17 -34.49 -36.92
C LEU A 999 -31.92 -33.70 -37.34
N GLU A 1000 -32.07 -32.65 -38.15
CA GLU A 1000 -30.95 -31.86 -38.67
C GLU A 1000 -30.32 -31.00 -37.55
N ALA A 1001 -31.13 -30.33 -36.73
CA ALA A 1001 -30.65 -29.64 -35.53
C ALA A 1001 -30.01 -30.60 -34.51
N LEU A 1002 -30.54 -31.82 -34.35
CA LEU A 1002 -29.93 -32.85 -33.51
C LEU A 1002 -28.53 -33.25 -34.03
N VAL A 1003 -28.37 -33.47 -35.33
CA VAL A 1003 -27.07 -33.81 -35.93
C VAL A 1003 -26.10 -32.63 -35.79
N GLY A 1004 -26.55 -31.40 -36.02
CA GLY A 1004 -25.73 -30.19 -35.84
C GLY A 1004 -25.23 -30.00 -34.41
N THR A 1005 -26.08 -30.21 -33.40
CA THR A 1005 -25.67 -30.15 -31.99
C THR A 1005 -24.71 -31.29 -31.62
N LEU A 1006 -24.96 -32.53 -32.05
CA LEU A 1006 -24.06 -33.66 -31.79
C LEU A 1006 -22.67 -33.49 -32.43
N GLN A 1007 -22.55 -32.79 -33.56
CA GLN A 1007 -21.27 -32.45 -34.18
C GLN A 1007 -20.44 -31.42 -33.37
N GLN A 1008 -21.09 -30.64 -32.51
CA GLN A 1008 -20.44 -29.69 -31.59
C GLN A 1008 -19.98 -30.39 -30.30
N LEU A 1009 -20.71 -31.41 -29.83
CA LEU A 1009 -20.46 -32.16 -28.59
C LEU A 1009 -19.34 -33.21 -28.71
N LYS A 1010 -18.12 -32.77 -29.06
CA LYS A 1010 -16.98 -33.65 -29.39
C LYS A 1010 -16.31 -34.33 -28.20
N SER A 1011 -16.51 -33.88 -26.96
CA SER A 1011 -15.87 -34.46 -25.75
C SER A 1011 -16.77 -35.40 -24.95
N LEU A 1012 -18.02 -35.63 -25.41
CA LEU A 1012 -18.94 -36.58 -24.79
C LEU A 1012 -18.96 -37.91 -25.54
N SER A 1013 -18.98 -39.02 -24.80
CA SER A 1013 -19.17 -40.35 -25.38
C SER A 1013 -20.65 -40.57 -25.73
N PRO A 1014 -20.97 -41.38 -26.77
CA PRO A 1014 -22.36 -41.77 -27.06
C PRO A 1014 -23.08 -42.40 -25.87
N GLN A 1015 -22.34 -43.08 -24.97
CA GLN A 1015 -22.89 -43.72 -23.78
C GLN A 1015 -23.31 -42.68 -22.72
N GLN A 1016 -22.51 -41.62 -22.55
CA GLN A 1016 -22.85 -40.48 -21.68
C GLN A 1016 -24.08 -39.73 -22.21
N LEU A 1017 -24.17 -39.53 -23.53
CA LEU A 1017 -25.33 -38.89 -24.17
C LEU A 1017 -26.63 -39.70 -24.01
N ILE A 1018 -26.55 -41.03 -24.07
CA ILE A 1018 -27.68 -41.94 -23.86
C ILE A 1018 -28.10 -42.00 -22.38
N HIS A 1019 -27.15 -42.10 -21.45
CA HIS A 1019 -27.41 -42.10 -20.01
C HIS A 1019 -28.15 -40.84 -19.57
N THR A 1020 -27.61 -39.67 -19.94
CA THR A 1020 -28.19 -38.36 -19.62
C THR A 1020 -29.58 -38.18 -20.19
N ALA A 1021 -29.82 -38.60 -21.44
CA ALA A 1021 -31.15 -38.58 -22.05
C ALA A 1021 -32.15 -39.55 -21.37
N THR A 1022 -31.67 -40.68 -20.84
CA THR A 1022 -32.51 -41.70 -20.18
C THR A 1022 -32.90 -41.27 -18.77
N HIS A 1023 -31.96 -40.73 -17.99
CA HIS A 1023 -32.20 -40.29 -16.61
C HIS A 1023 -32.71 -38.84 -16.51
N TYR A 1024 -32.82 -38.11 -17.63
CA TYR A 1024 -33.33 -36.74 -17.66
C TYR A 1024 -34.64 -36.55 -16.88
N ARG A 1025 -34.78 -35.38 -16.25
CA ARG A 1025 -35.93 -35.02 -15.42
C ARG A 1025 -36.69 -33.84 -16.04
N PRO A 1026 -37.72 -34.10 -16.88
CA PRO A 1026 -38.41 -33.05 -17.60
C PRO A 1026 -39.26 -32.16 -16.68
N GLU A 1027 -39.21 -30.86 -16.95
CA GLU A 1027 -39.94 -29.81 -16.22
C GLU A 1027 -41.39 -29.69 -16.74
N VAL A 1028 -42.32 -29.18 -15.94
CA VAL A 1028 -43.72 -29.03 -16.36
C VAL A 1028 -43.83 -28.04 -17.53
N GLY A 1029 -44.31 -28.55 -18.68
CA GLY A 1029 -44.40 -27.81 -19.95
C GLY A 1029 -43.31 -28.13 -20.96
N GLU A 1030 -42.26 -28.86 -20.55
CA GLU A 1030 -41.18 -29.31 -21.43
C GLU A 1030 -41.54 -30.58 -22.21
N LYS A 1031 -40.95 -30.80 -23.39
CA LYS A 1031 -40.98 -32.09 -24.09
C LYS A 1031 -39.63 -32.78 -23.91
N GLY A 1032 -39.63 -34.01 -23.40
CA GLY A 1032 -38.42 -34.83 -23.35
C GLY A 1032 -37.96 -35.28 -24.75
N LEU A 1033 -36.75 -35.83 -24.83
CA LEU A 1033 -36.11 -36.20 -26.10
C LEU A 1033 -37.03 -37.11 -26.97
N PRO A 1034 -37.22 -36.80 -28.26
CA PRO A 1034 -38.07 -37.61 -29.15
C PRO A 1034 -37.60 -39.06 -29.31
N LYS A 1035 -38.55 -40.00 -29.48
CA LYS A 1035 -38.24 -41.43 -29.72
C LYS A 1035 -37.47 -41.66 -31.03
N SER A 1036 -37.54 -40.73 -31.99
CA SER A 1036 -36.73 -40.68 -33.21
C SER A 1036 -35.26 -40.38 -32.88
N ALA A 1037 -35.01 -39.31 -32.13
CA ALA A 1037 -33.68 -38.91 -31.66
C ALA A 1037 -33.00 -39.98 -30.79
N MET A 1038 -33.74 -40.62 -29.86
CA MET A 1038 -33.19 -41.68 -29.02
C MET A 1038 -32.73 -42.91 -29.83
N LYS A 1039 -33.47 -43.28 -30.88
CA LYS A 1039 -33.05 -44.35 -31.81
C LYS A 1039 -31.78 -44.00 -32.59
N TYR A 1040 -31.60 -42.72 -32.93
CA TYR A 1040 -30.41 -42.23 -33.62
C TYR A 1040 -29.16 -42.29 -32.73
N LEU A 1041 -29.26 -41.89 -31.46
CA LEU A 1041 -28.16 -42.04 -30.48
C LEU A 1041 -27.73 -43.50 -30.30
N VAL A 1042 -28.68 -44.43 -30.16
CA VAL A 1042 -28.40 -45.88 -30.07
C VAL A 1042 -27.78 -46.44 -31.35
N ALA A 1043 -28.05 -45.84 -32.52
CA ALA A 1043 -27.36 -46.21 -33.76
C ALA A 1043 -25.90 -45.73 -33.78
N ILE A 1044 -25.64 -44.49 -33.33
CA ILE A 1044 -24.27 -43.94 -33.18
C ILE A 1044 -23.46 -44.78 -32.18
N GLU A 1045 -24.03 -45.17 -31.04
CA GLU A 1045 -23.34 -46.01 -30.06
C GLU A 1045 -22.90 -47.35 -30.68
N LYS A 1046 -23.78 -48.01 -31.42
CA LYS A 1046 -23.47 -49.27 -32.11
C LYS A 1046 -22.39 -49.11 -33.16
N GLU A 1047 -22.41 -48.03 -33.95
CA GLU A 1047 -21.36 -47.72 -34.92
C GLU A 1047 -20.01 -47.46 -34.21
N HIS A 1048 -20.03 -46.70 -33.11
CA HIS A 1048 -18.84 -46.41 -32.31
C HIS A 1048 -18.25 -47.65 -31.64
N ALA A 1049 -19.08 -48.55 -31.13
CA ALA A 1049 -18.68 -49.85 -30.59
C ALA A 1049 -18.02 -50.73 -31.67
N LEU A 1050 -18.65 -50.88 -32.84
CA LEU A 1050 -18.09 -51.59 -34.00
C LEU A 1050 -16.77 -50.98 -34.48
N ARG A 1051 -16.62 -49.65 -34.42
CA ARG A 1051 -15.37 -48.95 -34.77
C ARG A 1051 -14.27 -49.18 -33.74
N ARG A 1052 -14.61 -49.26 -32.44
CA ARG A 1052 -13.69 -49.62 -31.35
C ARG A 1052 -13.21 -51.07 -31.48
N GLU A 1053 -14.12 -52.00 -31.76
CA GLU A 1053 -13.80 -53.40 -32.03
C GLU A 1053 -12.90 -53.55 -33.27
N ARG A 1054 -13.21 -52.85 -34.37
CA ARG A 1054 -12.33 -52.80 -35.56
C ARG A 1054 -10.95 -52.25 -35.23
N LYS A 1055 -10.82 -51.19 -34.43
CA LYS A 1055 -9.52 -50.67 -33.99
C LYS A 1055 -8.75 -51.69 -33.13
N ALA A 1056 -9.42 -52.39 -32.22
CA ALA A 1056 -8.78 -53.44 -31.41
C ALA A 1056 -8.32 -54.64 -32.27
N VAL A 1057 -9.12 -55.04 -33.26
CA VAL A 1057 -8.75 -56.10 -34.22
C VAL A 1057 -7.60 -55.67 -35.14
N VAL A 1058 -7.56 -54.41 -35.60
CA VAL A 1058 -6.44 -53.88 -36.41
C VAL A 1058 -5.16 -53.75 -35.59
N ALA A 1059 -5.24 -53.32 -34.33
CA ALA A 1059 -4.09 -53.31 -33.42
C ALA A 1059 -3.58 -54.74 -33.13
N GLY A 1060 -4.47 -55.73 -33.07
CA GLY A 1060 -4.10 -57.15 -32.96
C GLY A 1060 -3.61 -57.79 -34.28
N ALA A 1061 -3.83 -57.16 -35.44
CA ALA A 1061 -3.46 -57.66 -36.76
C ALA A 1061 -2.18 -57.02 -37.34
N GLY A 1062 -1.59 -56.04 -36.66
CA GLY A 1062 -0.33 -55.38 -37.06
C GLY A 1062 0.95 -56.13 -36.65
N GLY A 1063 0.83 -57.29 -36.00
CA GLY A 1063 1.96 -58.09 -35.50
C GLY A 1063 2.45 -59.14 -36.49
N ASP A 1064 2.91 -58.71 -37.68
CA ASP A 1064 3.39 -59.62 -38.72
C ASP A 1064 4.93 -59.75 -38.68
N SER A 1065 5.43 -60.80 -38.02
CA SER A 1065 6.78 -61.33 -38.25
C SER A 1065 6.78 -62.86 -38.14
N VAL A 1066 7.18 -63.51 -39.24
CA VAL A 1066 7.07 -64.95 -39.54
C VAL A 1066 8.17 -65.80 -38.81
N PRO A 1067 8.26 -67.15 -38.91
CA PRO A 1067 8.05 -68.02 -37.74
C PRO A 1067 9.18 -69.07 -37.48
N SER A 1068 8.87 -70.11 -36.69
CA SER A 1068 9.66 -71.34 -36.44
C SER A 1068 10.82 -71.22 -35.42
N THR A 1069 11.18 -72.23 -34.61
CA THR A 1069 10.73 -73.65 -34.45
C THR A 1069 10.90 -74.10 -32.97
N PRO A 1070 10.38 -75.26 -32.52
CA PRO A 1070 10.08 -75.51 -31.10
C PRO A 1070 11.19 -76.20 -30.29
N ILE A 1071 11.21 -75.91 -28.97
CA ILE A 1071 11.81 -76.79 -27.95
C ILE A 1071 10.73 -77.13 -26.92
N LYS A 1072 10.53 -78.42 -26.64
CA LYS A 1072 9.45 -78.90 -25.75
C LYS A 1072 10.00 -79.79 -24.63
N ALA A 1073 9.68 -79.41 -23.40
CA ALA A 1073 9.80 -80.19 -22.16
C ALA A 1073 11.26 -80.48 -21.67
N LYS A 1074 11.54 -80.68 -20.37
CA LYS A 1074 10.71 -81.35 -19.34
C LYS A 1074 10.94 -80.88 -17.88
N SER A 1075 9.82 -80.85 -17.14
CA SER A 1075 9.58 -81.40 -15.78
C SER A 1075 10.36 -80.95 -14.52
N ASN A 1076 9.56 -80.44 -13.58
CA ASN A 1076 9.42 -80.86 -12.16
C ASN A 1076 10.52 -80.57 -11.12
N GLY A 1077 10.10 -80.03 -9.95
CA GLY A 1077 10.97 -80.00 -8.76
C GLY A 1077 10.49 -79.44 -7.40
N TRP A 1078 9.22 -79.58 -7.00
CA TRP A 1078 8.73 -79.51 -5.58
C TRP A 1078 8.82 -78.21 -4.72
N GLY A 1079 7.92 -78.13 -3.72
CA GLY A 1079 7.84 -77.08 -2.68
C GLY A 1079 6.53 -76.29 -2.70
N ALA A 1080 5.40 -76.85 -2.23
CA ALA A 1080 4.83 -76.65 -0.88
C ALA A 1080 4.35 -75.19 -0.62
N ASN A 1081 3.02 -74.93 -0.72
CA ASN A 1081 2.06 -74.81 0.40
C ASN A 1081 2.21 -73.48 1.18
N THR A 1082 1.22 -72.57 1.31
CA THR A 1082 -0.26 -72.66 1.44
C THR A 1082 -0.85 -71.21 1.46
N PRO A 1083 -2.19 -70.95 1.52
CA PRO A 1083 -3.35 -71.63 0.91
C PRO A 1083 -4.43 -70.68 0.30
N GLY A 1084 -5.42 -71.26 -0.41
CA GLY A 1084 -6.84 -70.91 -0.13
C GLY A 1084 -7.62 -70.01 -1.10
N THR A 1085 -8.21 -70.59 -2.15
CA THR A 1085 -9.47 -70.11 -2.75
C THR A 1085 -10.67 -70.87 -2.13
N PRO A 1086 -11.94 -70.48 -2.39
CA PRO A 1086 -12.64 -71.17 -3.48
C PRO A 1086 -13.62 -70.31 -4.31
N LYS A 1087 -14.04 -70.89 -5.44
CA LYS A 1087 -15.16 -70.43 -6.29
C LYS A 1087 -16.51 -70.57 -5.57
N VAL A 1088 -17.50 -69.76 -5.96
CA VAL A 1088 -18.90 -70.20 -6.05
C VAL A 1088 -19.44 -69.84 -7.43
N SER A 1089 -20.26 -70.72 -7.99
CA SER A 1089 -21.00 -70.52 -9.23
C SER A 1089 -22.49 -70.60 -8.93
N GLY A 1090 -23.23 -69.53 -9.25
CA GLY A 1090 -24.68 -69.51 -9.44
C GLY A 1090 -25.56 -69.89 -8.25
N GLU A 1091 -26.23 -68.89 -7.67
CA GLU A 1091 -27.70 -68.85 -7.56
C GLU A 1091 -28.13 -67.38 -7.31
N GLU A 1092 -29.42 -67.12 -7.13
CA GLU A 1092 -30.13 -65.85 -7.40
C GLU A 1092 -29.99 -64.77 -6.28
N GLU A 1093 -30.69 -63.64 -6.42
CA GLU A 1093 -30.75 -62.45 -5.51
C GLU A 1093 -29.53 -61.48 -5.66
N GLU A 1094 -29.65 -60.14 -5.68
CA GLU A 1094 -30.79 -59.20 -5.55
C GLU A 1094 -30.51 -57.89 -6.36
N GLU A 1095 -31.44 -56.93 -6.41
CA GLU A 1095 -31.31 -55.66 -7.18
C GLU A 1095 -30.41 -54.61 -6.48
N ASP A 1096 -29.11 -54.57 -6.80
CA ASP A 1096 -28.21 -53.45 -6.42
C ASP A 1096 -28.01 -52.45 -7.59
N GLU A 1097 -28.84 -51.39 -7.62
CA GLU A 1097 -28.76 -50.27 -8.58
C GLU A 1097 -27.60 -49.27 -8.32
N ASP A 1098 -26.34 -49.69 -8.13
CA ASP A 1098 -25.27 -48.70 -7.79
C ASP A 1098 -23.84 -48.97 -8.31
N VAL A 1099 -23.68 -49.67 -9.45
CA VAL A 1099 -22.37 -49.79 -10.14
C VAL A 1099 -22.41 -49.17 -11.54
N PRO A 1100 -21.83 -47.97 -11.77
CA PRO A 1100 -21.79 -47.33 -13.09
C PRO A 1100 -21.05 -48.17 -14.13
N ALA A 1101 -21.62 -48.26 -15.34
CA ALA A 1101 -21.03 -49.01 -16.43
C ALA A 1101 -19.65 -48.47 -16.86
N LYS A 1102 -18.71 -49.39 -17.15
CA LYS A 1102 -17.31 -49.09 -17.44
C LYS A 1102 -17.15 -48.14 -18.65
N GLY A 1103 -16.77 -46.89 -18.39
CA GLY A 1103 -16.60 -45.83 -19.40
C GLY A 1103 -17.67 -44.72 -19.36
N LEU A 1104 -18.57 -44.71 -18.37
CA LEU A 1104 -19.54 -43.65 -18.17
C LEU A 1104 -18.95 -42.39 -17.51
N LEU A 1105 -18.14 -42.59 -16.47
CA LEU A 1105 -17.51 -41.54 -15.68
C LEU A 1105 -16.12 -41.17 -16.23
N LEU A 1106 -15.66 -39.95 -15.91
CA LEU A 1106 -14.26 -39.54 -16.07
C LEU A 1106 -13.44 -40.02 -14.87
N ASP A 1107 -12.11 -40.08 -15.00
CA ASP A 1107 -11.20 -40.53 -13.94
C ASP A 1107 -10.55 -39.33 -13.23
N PRO A 1108 -10.99 -38.93 -12.02
CA PRO A 1108 -10.42 -37.79 -11.30
C PRO A 1108 -9.02 -38.08 -10.77
N ALA A 1109 -8.63 -39.36 -10.62
CA ALA A 1109 -7.32 -39.77 -10.12
C ALA A 1109 -6.23 -39.78 -11.21
N LEU A 1110 -6.57 -39.42 -12.45
CA LEU A 1110 -5.61 -39.27 -13.54
C LEU A 1110 -4.72 -38.04 -13.30
N MET A 1111 -3.45 -38.28 -12.97
CA MET A 1111 -2.41 -37.25 -13.03
C MET A 1111 -2.01 -36.99 -14.48
N LEU A 1112 -2.00 -35.72 -14.87
CA LEU A 1112 -1.42 -35.26 -16.13
C LEU A 1112 0.11 -35.49 -16.13
N PRO A 1113 0.76 -35.61 -17.32
CA PRO A 1113 2.21 -35.77 -17.40
C PRO A 1113 2.94 -34.58 -16.77
N PHE A 1114 3.75 -34.83 -15.73
CA PHE A 1114 4.60 -33.84 -15.12
C PHE A 1114 5.93 -33.71 -15.87
N THR A 1115 6.36 -32.48 -16.11
CA THR A 1115 7.65 -32.13 -16.73
C THR A 1115 8.36 -31.07 -15.90
N LEU A 1116 9.62 -31.34 -15.55
CA LEU A 1116 10.47 -30.37 -14.89
C LEU A 1116 10.81 -29.19 -15.82
N PRO A 1117 11.04 -27.98 -15.28
CA PRO A 1117 11.59 -26.87 -16.06
C PRO A 1117 12.90 -27.26 -16.73
N SER A 1118 13.10 -26.79 -17.97
CA SER A 1118 14.34 -27.02 -18.69
C SER A 1118 15.49 -26.18 -18.11
N VAL A 1119 16.74 -26.53 -18.45
CA VAL A 1119 17.91 -25.74 -18.00
C VAL A 1119 17.84 -24.30 -18.52
N THR A 1120 17.30 -24.09 -19.71
CA THR A 1120 17.04 -22.76 -20.29
C THR A 1120 15.93 -22.01 -19.54
N ASP A 1121 14.84 -22.67 -19.14
CA ASP A 1121 13.78 -22.03 -18.35
C ASP A 1121 14.29 -21.58 -16.97
N MET A 1122 15.08 -22.43 -16.31
CA MET A 1122 15.71 -22.10 -15.02
C MET A 1122 16.73 -20.97 -15.17
N LEU A 1123 17.47 -20.89 -16.28
CA LEU A 1123 18.42 -19.80 -16.54
C LEU A 1123 17.72 -18.46 -16.85
N VAL A 1124 16.52 -18.47 -17.45
CA VAL A 1124 15.68 -17.27 -17.61
C VAL A 1124 15.00 -16.86 -16.29
N SER A 1125 14.66 -17.83 -15.44
CA SER A 1125 13.98 -17.60 -14.17
C SER A 1125 14.91 -17.15 -13.03
N TYR A 1126 16.14 -17.71 -12.99
CA TYR A 1126 17.10 -17.50 -11.90
C TYR A 1126 18.41 -16.79 -12.34
N GLY A 1127 18.61 -16.51 -13.63
CA GLY A 1127 19.80 -15.81 -14.17
C GLY A 1127 19.45 -14.53 -14.96
N ALA A 1128 20.45 -13.87 -15.56
CA ALA A 1128 20.27 -12.56 -16.22
C ALA A 1128 19.56 -12.62 -17.59
N GLY A 1129 19.13 -13.81 -18.02
CA GLY A 1129 18.51 -14.05 -19.32
C GLY A 1129 19.48 -13.90 -20.52
N PHE A 1130 18.97 -14.18 -21.71
CA PHE A 1130 19.77 -14.02 -22.93
C PHE A 1130 20.01 -12.53 -23.23
N GLY A 1131 21.29 -12.14 -23.32
CA GLY A 1131 21.72 -10.76 -23.58
C GLY A 1131 22.04 -9.93 -22.33
N GLY A 1132 21.98 -10.51 -21.12
CA GLY A 1132 22.37 -9.83 -19.88
C GLY A 1132 21.44 -8.67 -19.49
N VAL A 1133 20.19 -8.69 -19.96
CA VAL A 1133 19.20 -7.62 -19.74
C VAL A 1133 18.61 -7.60 -18.32
N ASN A 1134 18.67 -8.71 -17.56
CA ASN A 1134 18.07 -8.82 -16.24
C ASN A 1134 19.10 -9.10 -15.12
N LYS A 1135 20.23 -8.38 -15.08
CA LYS A 1135 21.32 -8.61 -14.09
C LYS A 1135 20.85 -8.59 -12.63
N GLU A 1136 19.90 -7.72 -12.28
CA GLU A 1136 19.30 -7.64 -10.94
C GLU A 1136 18.64 -8.96 -10.50
N ARG A 1137 17.98 -9.66 -11.44
CA ARG A 1137 17.35 -10.96 -11.16
C ARG A 1137 18.38 -12.05 -10.88
N GLU A 1138 19.51 -12.04 -11.59
CA GLU A 1138 20.62 -12.96 -11.29
C GLU A 1138 21.20 -12.71 -9.91
N ARG A 1139 21.44 -11.43 -9.56
CA ARG A 1139 21.93 -11.02 -8.22
C ARG A 1139 21.06 -11.61 -7.09
N LYS A 1140 19.72 -11.61 -7.21
CA LYS A 1140 18.80 -12.20 -6.20
C LYS A 1140 19.06 -13.68 -5.94
N TYR A 1141 19.48 -14.45 -6.95
CA TYR A 1141 19.66 -15.91 -6.87
C TYR A 1141 21.13 -16.35 -6.92
N LEU A 1142 22.09 -15.44 -6.70
CA LEU A 1142 23.49 -15.83 -6.50
C LEU A 1142 23.67 -16.59 -5.17
N PRO A 1143 24.37 -17.74 -5.16
CA PRO A 1143 24.60 -18.50 -3.93
C PRO A 1143 25.35 -17.69 -2.88
N SER A 1144 24.67 -17.37 -1.79
CA SER A 1144 25.19 -16.54 -0.69
C SER A 1144 24.57 -16.97 0.65
N ILE A 1145 25.25 -16.66 1.76
CA ILE A 1145 24.78 -16.96 3.12
C ILE A 1145 24.74 -15.65 3.91
N PRO A 1146 23.58 -15.21 4.44
CA PRO A 1146 23.50 -14.00 5.25
C PRO A 1146 24.37 -14.09 6.53
N PRO A 1147 25.09 -13.01 6.93
CA PRO A 1147 25.95 -13.03 8.11
C PRO A 1147 25.24 -13.44 9.40
N GLU A 1148 24.02 -12.94 9.63
CA GLU A 1148 23.18 -13.29 10.79
C GLU A 1148 22.93 -14.81 10.92
N PHE A 1149 23.00 -15.54 9.80
CA PHE A 1149 22.76 -16.97 9.77
C PHE A 1149 24.02 -17.76 10.12
N LEU A 1150 25.21 -17.24 9.76
CA LEU A 1150 26.50 -17.78 10.19
C LEU A 1150 26.63 -17.67 11.72
N ASP A 1151 26.29 -16.52 12.31
CA ASP A 1151 26.30 -16.32 13.76
C ASP A 1151 25.43 -17.35 14.52
N ARG A 1152 24.27 -17.72 13.96
CA ARG A 1152 23.39 -18.75 14.53
C ARG A 1152 24.02 -20.15 14.49
N ILE A 1153 24.72 -20.48 13.40
CA ILE A 1153 25.45 -21.76 13.25
C ILE A 1153 26.63 -21.78 14.23
N GLU A 1154 27.38 -20.69 14.36
CA GLU A 1154 28.49 -20.58 15.33
C GLU A 1154 28.01 -20.73 16.78
N ALA A 1155 26.92 -20.07 17.15
CA ALA A 1155 26.33 -20.21 18.49
C ALA A 1155 25.86 -21.65 18.79
N ALA A 1156 25.23 -22.31 17.82
CA ALA A 1156 24.75 -23.68 17.98
C ALA A 1156 25.89 -24.72 18.08
N THR A 1157 26.93 -24.59 17.24
CA THR A 1157 28.11 -25.46 17.25
C THR A 1157 28.94 -25.28 18.53
N GLN A 1158 29.09 -24.05 19.04
CA GLN A 1158 29.75 -23.79 20.32
C GLN A 1158 29.02 -24.40 21.53
N HIS A 1159 27.69 -24.50 21.50
CA HIS A 1159 26.90 -25.11 22.57
C HIS A 1159 26.78 -26.65 22.50
N GLY A 1160 27.23 -27.28 21.41
CA GLY A 1160 27.18 -28.75 21.24
C GLY A 1160 28.01 -29.56 22.25
N PHE A 1161 29.06 -28.97 22.84
CA PHE A 1161 29.94 -29.63 23.82
C PHE A 1161 29.51 -29.38 25.29
N GLY A 1162 28.25 -29.68 25.63
CA GLY A 1162 27.69 -29.40 26.96
C GLY A 1162 26.69 -30.42 27.56
N GLY A 1163 26.47 -31.57 26.92
CA GLY A 1163 25.39 -32.51 27.27
C GLY A 1163 25.79 -33.70 28.17
N GLY A 1164 26.30 -33.47 29.39
CA GLY A 1164 26.76 -34.56 30.29
C GLY A 1164 26.38 -34.37 31.76
N ILE A 1165 25.54 -35.25 32.30
CA ILE A 1165 25.08 -35.23 33.70
C ILE A 1165 26.22 -35.62 34.66
N GLY A 1166 26.62 -34.71 35.56
CA GLY A 1166 27.52 -35.03 36.68
C GLY A 1166 27.98 -33.78 37.44
N GLY A 1167 27.58 -33.64 38.71
CA GLY A 1167 27.93 -32.46 39.52
C GLY A 1167 29.25 -32.58 40.27
N GLY A 1168 29.86 -31.43 40.63
CA GLY A 1168 30.94 -31.39 41.64
C GLY A 1168 32.01 -30.32 41.46
N SER A 1169 31.89 -29.24 42.24
CA SER A 1169 32.99 -28.50 42.89
C SER A 1169 34.20 -27.95 42.08
N ALA A 1170 34.28 -26.62 42.10
CA ALA A 1170 35.50 -25.79 42.24
C ALA A 1170 36.60 -25.78 41.14
N GLY A 1171 36.58 -24.69 40.36
CA GLY A 1171 37.72 -23.77 40.18
C GLY A 1171 38.97 -24.20 39.40
N ILE A 1172 39.33 -23.40 38.37
CA ILE A 1172 40.67 -22.87 38.04
C ILE A 1172 40.67 -22.32 36.59
N GLY A 1173 41.22 -21.12 36.40
CA GLY A 1173 41.95 -20.72 35.18
C GLY A 1173 41.17 -20.59 33.87
N GLY A 1174 40.53 -19.44 33.65
CA GLY A 1174 40.09 -19.05 32.30
C GLY A 1174 41.27 -18.71 31.38
N GLN A 1175 41.66 -19.63 30.50
CA GLN A 1175 42.32 -19.31 29.24
C GLN A 1175 41.27 -19.33 28.13
N GLY A 1176 40.99 -18.16 27.54
CA GLY A 1176 40.10 -18.08 26.39
C GLY A 1176 40.69 -18.85 25.21
N ARG A 1177 39.94 -19.82 24.68
CA ARG A 1177 40.17 -20.33 23.32
C ARG A 1177 39.68 -19.25 22.35
N GLY A 1178 40.47 -18.98 21.31
CA GLY A 1178 40.18 -17.91 20.35
C GLY A 1178 38.96 -18.20 19.48
N LYS A 1179 38.52 -17.19 18.73
CA LYS A 1179 37.53 -17.29 17.65
C LYS A 1179 37.88 -18.44 16.70
N LEU A 1180 36.88 -19.11 16.12
CA LEU A 1180 37.12 -20.14 15.10
C LEU A 1180 37.79 -19.57 13.84
N TYR A 1181 37.62 -18.28 13.57
CA TYR A 1181 38.26 -17.56 12.48
C TYR A 1181 38.94 -16.29 13.01
N GLY A 1182 40.21 -16.10 12.64
CA GLY A 1182 40.97 -14.90 12.91
C GLY A 1182 41.76 -14.46 11.67
N GLU A 1183 42.05 -13.17 11.56
CA GLU A 1183 42.75 -12.52 10.43
C GLU A 1183 44.21 -13.00 10.20
N LYS A 1184 44.64 -14.11 10.81
CA LYS A 1184 46.01 -14.65 10.73
C LYS A 1184 46.19 -15.88 9.84
N ASP A 1185 45.10 -16.50 9.37
CA ASP A 1185 45.20 -17.57 8.38
C ASP A 1185 45.25 -17.03 6.93
N TRP A 1186 45.20 -15.70 6.77
CA TRP A 1186 45.19 -14.98 5.48
C TRP A 1186 46.59 -14.66 4.92
N GLU A 1187 47.67 -15.00 5.63
CA GLU A 1187 49.06 -14.85 5.18
C GLU A 1187 49.71 -16.22 4.90
N ASN A 1188 49.25 -16.93 3.86
CA ASN A 1188 50.00 -18.01 3.21
C ASN A 1188 49.57 -18.19 1.74
N GLU A 1189 50.03 -17.27 0.87
CA GLU A 1189 50.11 -17.54 -0.57
C GLU A 1189 51.19 -18.59 -0.86
N GLU A 1190 50.91 -19.90 -0.70
CA GLU A 1190 51.62 -21.02 -1.35
C GLU A 1190 51.02 -22.41 -1.00
N VAL A 1191 49.87 -22.78 -1.58
CA VAL A 1191 49.50 -24.18 -1.94
C VAL A 1191 48.66 -24.19 -3.21
#